data_AF-A0A0L0JJY2-F1
#
_entry.id   AF-A0A0L0JJY2-F1
#
_cell.length_a   1.000
_cell.length_b   1.000
_cell.length_c   1.000
_cell.angle_alpha   90.00
_cell.angle_beta   90.00
_cell.angle_gamma   90.00
#
_symmetry.space_group_name_H-M   'P 1'
#
loop_
_entity.id
_entity.type
_entity.pdbx_description
1 polymer ?
#
loop_
_entity_poly.entity_id
_entity_poly.type
_entity_poly.pdbx_seq_one_letter_code
_entity_poly.pdbx_strand_id
1 'polypeptide(L)'
;MTPPRPLSLRLSALAAALVAGPVAVCAAVPASAVTGTAATGTTYGYTAQILVGDYARGCSGVLVDTEWLLTAASCFAADPASSLTVPAGKPAQKTVATIGRTDLSGTDGAVREVVEIVPRTDRDVVLARLDRPVTGVTPAVVSTTAPAAGEQLTFAGYGRTQTEWVPLKLHTGALTVDGFSGASATVTGVSGAAACQGDSGGPVVRGGQLVGLNSRSFQGGCYGIDAAETRTGGVVARVDDIAGWVTGVVGAPRVSDFNCDGVEDVAIADPGATIGGDAGAGSVRIVYGGGKGNAEIHQDLDWVNGGAEAGDAFGDAIAAVDYNADGCTDLVVGTPGEDLGDAVDAGMTDLLYGAPGGLGTGALKDANYQQGNGNGSISASAPESGDRMGAAVAASVTNAGEPYVVIGVPGEALSGAAKAGEVFYLQGATNVSIHQDSLDVPGAVEANDAFGSAVAAGSNHFAVSAPNEAIGTAAGAGNLAVFNPNVLNSEKRPTPLFGLDQDLDTVSGGAEAGDLFGKSLAIVSYRPSGAAAATDSILAVGSPGEDLDISGTSSVDTGNVLTFRVTAAGTYTQLNGYSSGTADDDVSGTSESGDLFGSTLAAVNTAPRAVSSAATLKLAVGVPGEAIGTTAKAGAVQTFSLLGTPGAGDRWLEMGDGDGIPGTPGANQQLGSSLWYTGTNLYVGLPYGPSAYGTLYSLPLSNVTAGGAVAPVTVYQPGAGGLAATGDRFGQSAR
;
A
#
# COMPACT_ATOMS: atom_id res chain seq x y z
N MET A 1 -54.25 51.64 95.98
CA MET A 1 -53.63 50.97 94.81
C MET A 1 -52.71 49.90 95.36
N THR A 2 -53.09 48.65 95.09
CA THR A 2 -52.96 47.45 95.94
C THR A 2 -51.74 46.58 95.57
N PRO A 3 -51.25 45.70 96.47
CA PRO A 3 -49.83 45.64 96.91
C PRO A 3 -49.22 44.21 96.70
N PRO A 4 -48.33 43.62 97.56
CA PRO A 4 -47.01 43.97 98.11
C PRO A 4 -45.91 42.86 97.94
N ARG A 5 -44.65 43.20 98.30
CA ARG A 5 -43.60 42.41 99.03
C ARG A 5 -43.05 41.04 98.50
N PRO A 6 -41.81 40.67 98.91
CA PRO A 6 -40.95 39.66 98.28
C PRO A 6 -40.97 38.29 99.01
N LEU A 7 -40.46 37.22 98.37
CA LEU A 7 -39.46 36.32 98.96
C LEU A 7 -38.94 35.26 97.95
N SER A 8 -37.68 34.90 98.19
CA SER A 8 -36.77 33.91 97.63
C SER A 8 -37.24 32.45 97.52
N LEU A 9 -36.63 31.68 96.61
CA LEU A 9 -36.08 30.35 96.93
C LEU A 9 -34.93 29.96 95.98
N ARG A 10 -33.79 29.58 96.55
CA ARG A 10 -32.69 28.88 95.89
C ARG A 10 -33.11 27.43 95.60
N LEU A 11 -32.60 26.79 94.55
CA LEU A 11 -32.15 25.40 94.65
C LEU A 11 -31.15 25.04 93.54
N SER A 12 -30.20 24.22 93.98
CA SER A 12 -28.91 23.82 93.44
C SER A 12 -28.97 22.96 92.17
N ALA A 13 -27.93 23.08 91.34
CA ALA A 13 -27.59 22.11 90.31
C ALA A 13 -26.92 20.86 90.93
N LEU A 14 -27.28 19.67 90.43
CA LEU A 14 -26.39 18.49 90.45
C LEU A 14 -26.70 17.60 89.25
N ALA A 15 -25.64 17.24 88.53
CA ALA A 15 -25.65 16.42 87.32
C ALA A 15 -25.89 14.93 87.62
N ALA A 16 -26.55 14.25 86.67
CA ALA A 16 -26.49 12.80 86.54
C ALA A 16 -26.41 12.44 85.04
N ALA A 17 -25.41 11.63 84.70
CA ALA A 17 -25.05 11.21 83.36
C ALA A 17 -26.09 10.27 82.73
N LEU A 18 -26.27 10.34 81.40
CA LEU A 18 -26.89 9.27 80.62
C LEU A 18 -26.20 9.11 79.24
N VAL A 19 -25.41 8.04 79.17
CA VAL A 19 -25.16 7.06 78.08
C VAL A 19 -25.36 7.50 76.62
N ALA A 20 -24.25 7.40 75.86
CA ALA A 20 -24.18 7.46 74.42
C ALA A 20 -24.91 6.30 73.73
N GLY A 21 -25.66 6.61 72.67
CA GLY A 21 -26.10 5.67 71.65
C GLY A 21 -25.86 6.31 70.27
N PRO A 22 -25.32 5.57 69.28
CA PRO A 22 -24.97 6.16 68.00
C PRO A 22 -26.24 6.40 67.18
N VAL A 23 -26.59 7.67 66.98
CA VAL A 23 -27.49 8.07 65.89
C VAL A 23 -26.66 8.02 64.62
N ALA A 24 -26.82 6.96 63.84
CA ALA A 24 -26.35 6.91 62.46
C ALA A 24 -27.13 7.95 61.66
N VAL A 25 -26.60 9.18 61.61
CA VAL A 25 -27.00 10.17 60.61
C VAL A 25 -26.42 9.65 59.29
N CYS A 26 -27.27 9.06 58.46
CA CYS A 26 -26.96 8.88 57.05
C CYS A 26 -26.84 10.27 56.42
N ALA A 27 -25.66 10.88 56.52
CA ALA A 27 -25.27 11.92 55.59
C ALA A 27 -25.22 11.24 54.23
N ALA A 28 -26.21 11.51 53.38
CA ALA A 28 -26.10 11.23 51.96
C ALA A 28 -24.90 12.04 51.47
N VAL A 29 -23.75 11.38 51.36
CA VAL A 29 -22.62 11.91 50.61
C VAL A 29 -23.15 12.14 49.21
N PRO A 30 -23.03 13.33 48.60
CA PRO A 30 -23.36 13.45 47.19
C PRO A 30 -22.50 12.43 46.46
N ALA A 31 -23.14 11.46 45.81
CA ALA A 31 -22.48 10.51 44.94
C ALA A 31 -21.77 11.35 43.87
N SER A 32 -20.47 11.53 44.05
CA SER A 32 -19.65 12.29 43.12
C SER A 32 -19.52 11.44 41.87
N ALA A 33 -20.10 11.90 40.75
CA ALA A 33 -19.95 11.23 39.47
C ALA A 33 -18.46 11.21 39.12
N VAL A 34 -17.85 10.03 39.05
CA VAL A 34 -16.43 9.86 38.69
C VAL A 34 -16.37 9.60 37.20
N THR A 35 -15.96 10.58 36.39
CA THR A 35 -15.67 10.36 34.95
C THR A 35 -14.32 9.63 34.81
N GLY A 36 -14.30 8.36 35.17
CA GLY A 36 -13.16 7.46 35.03
C GLY A 36 -11.90 7.78 35.84
N THR A 37 -10.97 6.84 35.88
CA THR A 37 -9.63 7.02 36.48
C THR A 37 -8.59 7.13 35.38
N ALA A 38 -7.57 7.96 35.56
CA ALA A 38 -6.44 7.99 34.63
C ALA A 38 -5.82 6.59 34.51
N ALA A 39 -5.66 6.12 33.29
CA ALA A 39 -5.02 4.85 33.00
C ALA A 39 -3.54 4.92 33.41
N THR A 40 -3.01 3.80 33.90
CA THR A 40 -1.58 3.65 34.23
C THR A 40 -0.98 2.52 33.41
N GLY A 41 0.30 2.65 33.06
CA GLY A 41 1.02 1.66 32.26
C GLY A 41 0.57 1.62 30.80
N THR A 42 0.67 0.44 30.17
CA THR A 42 0.49 0.23 28.72
C THR A 42 -0.74 -0.63 28.38
N THR A 43 -1.56 -1.01 29.37
CA THR A 43 -2.70 -1.94 29.21
C THR A 43 -3.68 -1.55 28.09
N TYR A 44 -3.84 -0.25 27.85
CA TYR A 44 -4.75 0.31 26.84
C TYR A 44 -3.99 1.08 25.74
N GLY A 45 -2.72 0.77 25.50
CA GLY A 45 -1.85 1.50 24.56
C GLY A 45 -2.35 1.50 23.11
N TYR A 46 -3.21 0.55 22.72
CA TYR A 46 -3.90 0.56 21.42
C TYR A 46 -4.93 1.69 21.29
N THR A 47 -5.28 2.39 22.36
CA THR A 47 -6.25 3.50 22.33
C THR A 47 -5.60 4.72 21.69
N ALA A 48 -6.25 5.28 20.69
CA ALA A 48 -5.81 6.46 19.97
C ALA A 48 -6.59 7.70 20.42
N GLN A 49 -5.91 8.83 20.54
CA GLN A 49 -6.56 10.14 20.41
C GLN A 49 -6.68 10.47 18.93
N ILE A 50 -7.85 10.92 18.48
CA ILE A 50 -8.10 11.36 17.10
C ILE A 50 -8.52 12.82 17.11
N LEU A 51 -7.84 13.65 16.32
CA LEU A 51 -8.13 15.06 16.14
C LEU A 51 -8.52 15.30 14.68
N VAL A 52 -9.75 15.74 14.45
CA VAL A 52 -10.31 16.01 13.13
C VAL A 52 -10.37 17.51 12.90
N GLY A 53 -9.79 17.96 11.78
CA GLY A 53 -9.83 19.32 11.24
C GLY A 53 -9.33 20.39 12.21
N ASP A 54 -8.02 20.60 12.35
CA ASP A 54 -7.41 21.64 13.21
C ASP A 54 -8.14 21.83 14.57
N TYR A 55 -8.41 20.71 15.26
CA TYR A 55 -9.13 20.64 16.54
C TYR A 55 -10.65 20.95 16.49
N ALA A 56 -11.28 20.91 15.32
CA ALA A 56 -12.73 21.04 15.16
C ALA A 56 -13.50 19.93 15.90
N ARG A 57 -12.92 18.72 15.97
CA ARG A 57 -13.47 17.62 16.77
C ARG A 57 -12.36 16.75 17.37
N GLY A 58 -12.50 16.45 18.66
CA GLY A 58 -11.72 15.41 19.34
C GLY A 58 -12.53 14.13 19.43
N CYS A 59 -11.88 13.00 19.19
CA CYS A 59 -12.42 11.65 19.28
C CYS A 59 -11.38 10.69 19.87
N SER A 60 -11.81 9.47 20.14
CA SER A 60 -10.96 8.36 20.50
C SER A 60 -11.05 7.25 19.44
N GLY A 61 -10.10 6.33 19.42
CA GLY A 61 -10.08 5.20 18.50
C GLY A 61 -9.33 4.02 19.08
N VAL A 62 -9.28 2.91 18.33
CA VAL A 62 -8.54 1.71 18.73
C VAL A 62 -7.77 1.13 17.56
N LEU A 63 -6.46 0.93 17.75
CA LEU A 63 -5.61 0.21 16.80
C LEU A 63 -6.04 -1.25 16.74
N VAL A 64 -6.49 -1.69 15.55
CA VAL A 64 -6.93 -3.07 15.28
C VAL A 64 -6.01 -3.79 14.29
N ASP A 65 -5.20 -3.03 13.56
CA ASP A 65 -4.05 -3.49 12.76
C ASP A 65 -2.97 -2.41 12.81
N THR A 66 -1.72 -2.74 12.46
CA THR A 66 -0.61 -1.79 12.44
C THR A 66 -0.91 -0.52 11.64
N GLU A 67 -1.78 -0.57 10.64
CA GLU A 67 -2.13 0.60 9.81
C GLU A 67 -3.61 1.02 9.95
N TRP A 68 -4.37 0.41 10.84
CA TRP A 68 -5.82 0.67 10.91
C TRP A 68 -6.31 0.90 12.33
N LEU A 69 -7.03 2.01 12.49
CA LEU A 69 -7.86 2.30 13.64
C LEU A 69 -9.31 1.89 13.35
N LEU A 70 -9.99 1.35 14.35
CA LEU A 70 -11.45 1.33 14.39
C LEU A 70 -11.93 2.50 15.27
N THR A 71 -12.90 3.27 14.79
CA THR A 71 -13.44 4.43 15.51
C THR A 71 -14.89 4.70 15.08
N ALA A 72 -15.51 5.77 15.59
CA ALA A 72 -16.88 6.14 15.28
C ALA A 72 -16.97 6.93 13.97
N ALA A 73 -17.93 6.59 13.10
CA ALA A 73 -18.20 7.33 11.86
C ALA A 73 -18.64 8.78 12.15
N SER A 74 -19.32 8.98 13.29
CA SER A 74 -19.70 10.29 13.82
C SER A 74 -18.51 11.22 14.06
N CYS A 75 -17.26 10.73 14.08
CA CYS A 75 -16.08 11.59 14.15
C CYS A 75 -15.80 12.33 12.83
N PHE A 76 -16.21 11.77 11.70
CA PHE A 76 -15.95 12.30 10.35
C PHE A 76 -17.19 12.88 9.67
N ALA A 77 -18.38 12.62 10.21
CA ALA A 77 -19.62 13.19 9.72
C ALA A 77 -19.63 14.74 9.85
N ALA A 78 -20.08 15.43 8.81
CA ALA A 78 -20.20 16.88 8.81
C ALA A 78 -21.08 17.38 9.98
N ASP A 79 -22.22 16.73 10.18
CA ASP A 79 -23.10 16.96 11.34
C ASP A 79 -23.64 15.61 11.88
N PRO A 80 -22.97 15.02 12.89
CA PRO A 80 -23.35 13.72 13.45
C PRO A 80 -24.70 13.74 14.19
N ALA A 81 -25.27 14.91 14.47
CA ALA A 81 -26.60 15.01 15.05
C ALA A 81 -27.71 14.76 14.01
N SER A 82 -27.44 15.06 12.73
CA SER A 82 -28.38 14.85 11.63
C SER A 82 -28.11 13.58 10.81
N SER A 83 -26.84 13.26 10.54
CA SER A 83 -26.47 12.07 9.77
C SER A 83 -25.11 11.51 10.16
N LEU A 84 -24.98 10.19 10.13
CA LEU A 84 -23.71 9.47 10.31
C LEU A 84 -23.07 9.05 8.99
N THR A 85 -23.67 9.40 7.85
CA THR A 85 -23.13 9.05 6.55
C THR A 85 -21.84 9.80 6.28
N VAL A 86 -20.80 9.05 5.94
CA VAL A 86 -19.49 9.57 5.52
C VAL A 86 -19.11 8.83 4.23
N PRO A 87 -18.55 9.51 3.21
CA PRO A 87 -17.98 8.84 2.04
C PRO A 87 -16.78 7.96 2.43
N ALA A 88 -16.55 6.90 1.66
CA ALA A 88 -15.27 6.18 1.71
C ALA A 88 -14.17 7.01 1.03
N GLY A 89 -12.91 6.66 1.27
CA GLY A 89 -11.73 7.35 0.72
C GLY A 89 -11.11 8.34 1.72
N LYS A 90 -10.42 9.36 1.22
CA LYS A 90 -9.70 10.34 2.04
C LYS A 90 -10.64 11.14 2.95
N PRO A 91 -10.31 11.34 4.24
CA PRO A 91 -11.10 12.19 5.12
C PRO A 91 -11.22 13.63 4.58
N ALA A 92 -12.43 14.18 4.63
CA ALA A 92 -12.70 15.56 4.16
C ALA A 92 -11.94 16.64 4.93
N GLN A 93 -11.52 16.33 6.17
CA GLN A 93 -10.69 17.21 6.98
C GLN A 93 -9.43 16.46 7.41
N LYS A 94 -8.31 17.17 7.43
CA LYS A 94 -7.04 16.66 7.96
C LYS A 94 -7.28 16.05 9.34
N THR A 95 -6.87 14.80 9.52
CA THR A 95 -7.12 14.05 10.74
C THR A 95 -5.82 13.45 11.24
N VAL A 96 -5.51 13.69 12.51
CA VAL A 96 -4.29 13.20 13.16
C VAL A 96 -4.66 12.25 14.29
N ALA A 97 -4.02 11.10 14.33
CA ALA A 97 -4.14 10.12 15.40
C ALA A 97 -2.84 10.03 16.21
N THR A 98 -2.96 10.02 17.53
CA THR A 98 -1.86 9.71 18.45
C THR A 98 -2.15 8.40 19.17
N ILE A 99 -1.28 7.41 18.98
CA ILE A 99 -1.46 6.01 19.41
C ILE A 99 -0.30 5.59 20.29
N GLY A 100 -0.51 4.66 21.23
CA GLY A 100 0.57 4.10 22.05
C GLY A 100 0.94 4.94 23.27
N ARG A 101 0.16 5.97 23.59
CA ARG A 101 0.37 6.85 24.75
C ARG A 101 -0.73 6.61 25.77
N THR A 102 -0.40 6.75 27.06
CA THR A 102 -1.39 6.96 28.13
C THR A 102 -1.29 8.36 28.73
N ASP A 103 -0.19 9.05 28.44
CA ASP A 103 0.02 10.48 28.66
C ASP A 103 0.54 11.10 27.36
N LEU A 104 -0.24 12.01 26.77
CA LEU A 104 0.03 12.63 25.48
C LEU A 104 1.23 13.57 25.49
N SER A 105 1.74 13.94 26.67
CA SER A 105 2.99 14.71 26.82
C SER A 105 4.24 13.88 26.51
N GLY A 106 4.12 12.56 26.53
CA GLY A 106 5.20 11.63 26.20
C GLY A 106 5.45 11.49 24.70
N THR A 107 6.53 10.78 24.35
CA THR A 107 6.94 10.51 22.97
C THR A 107 6.69 9.07 22.52
N ASP A 108 6.19 8.20 23.41
CA ASP A 108 5.92 6.79 23.13
C ASP A 108 4.91 6.60 21.98
N GLY A 109 4.93 5.42 21.37
CA GLY A 109 4.02 5.09 20.28
C GLY A 109 4.25 5.95 19.03
N ALA A 110 3.17 6.43 18.41
CA ALA A 110 3.22 7.09 17.12
C ALA A 110 2.18 8.20 16.97
N VAL A 111 2.52 9.20 16.16
CA VAL A 111 1.59 10.18 15.60
C VAL A 111 1.48 9.90 14.11
N ARG A 112 0.25 9.80 13.61
CA ARG A 112 -0.06 9.41 12.23
C ARG A 112 -1.18 10.27 11.66
N GLU A 113 -1.19 10.47 10.36
CA GLU A 113 -2.34 11.05 9.68
C GLU A 113 -3.31 9.93 9.30
N VAL A 114 -4.62 10.21 9.39
CA VAL A 114 -5.64 9.31 8.83
C VAL A 114 -5.86 9.72 7.38
N VAL A 115 -5.59 8.79 6.48
CA VAL A 115 -5.50 9.05 5.04
C VAL A 115 -6.59 8.36 4.22
N GLU A 116 -7.28 7.38 4.81
CA GLU A 116 -8.41 6.68 4.20
C GLU A 116 -9.41 6.28 5.27
N ILE A 117 -10.70 6.33 4.95
CA ILE A 117 -11.78 5.82 5.77
C ILE A 117 -12.67 4.85 5.01
N VAL A 118 -13.06 3.76 5.67
CA VAL A 118 -13.99 2.74 5.17
C VAL A 118 -15.16 2.65 6.15
N PRO A 119 -16.27 3.37 5.89
CA PRO A 119 -17.39 3.47 6.83
C PRO A 119 -18.35 2.28 6.74
N ARG A 120 -18.92 1.89 7.89
CA ARG A 120 -20.11 1.04 7.94
C ARG A 120 -21.36 1.90 7.67
N THR A 121 -22.34 1.30 7.01
CA THR A 121 -23.64 1.96 6.72
C THR A 121 -24.72 1.61 7.73
N ASP A 122 -24.52 0.56 8.53
CA ASP A 122 -25.50 0.00 9.46
C ASP A 122 -25.29 0.42 10.93
N ARG A 123 -24.16 1.07 11.25
CA ARG A 123 -23.78 1.46 12.62
C ARG A 123 -22.72 2.56 12.61
N ASP A 124 -22.54 3.19 13.77
CA ASP A 124 -21.55 4.26 14.00
C ASP A 124 -20.12 3.71 14.11
N VAL A 125 -19.59 3.15 13.02
CA VAL A 125 -18.26 2.53 12.94
C VAL A 125 -17.60 2.87 11.61
N VAL A 126 -16.32 3.19 11.67
CA VAL A 126 -15.45 3.39 10.51
C VAL A 126 -14.09 2.77 10.79
N LEU A 127 -13.48 2.18 9.75
CA LEU A 127 -12.06 1.87 9.74
C LEU A 127 -11.32 3.07 9.18
N ALA A 128 -10.27 3.50 9.86
CA ALA A 128 -9.46 4.66 9.51
C ALA A 128 -8.02 4.20 9.30
N ARG A 129 -7.53 4.26 8.05
CA ARG A 129 -6.17 3.89 7.68
C ARG A 129 -5.20 5.02 8.03
N LEU A 130 -4.04 4.63 8.53
CA LEU A 130 -2.94 5.51 8.87
C LEU A 130 -2.00 5.68 7.66
N ASP A 131 -1.33 6.84 7.56
CA ASP A 131 -0.32 7.14 6.54
C ASP A 131 0.81 6.10 6.54
N ARG A 132 1.18 5.61 7.74
CA ARG A 132 2.24 4.62 7.94
C ARG A 132 1.93 3.65 9.08
N PRO A 133 2.51 2.44 9.08
CA PRO A 133 2.40 1.50 10.18
C PRO A 133 2.81 2.09 11.54
N VAL A 134 2.08 1.69 12.57
CA VAL A 134 2.44 1.86 13.98
C VAL A 134 3.11 0.58 14.44
N THR A 135 4.41 0.67 14.73
CA THR A 135 5.21 -0.41 15.28
C THR A 135 5.33 -0.26 16.81
N GLY A 136 5.56 -1.37 17.52
CA GLY A 136 5.73 -1.35 18.99
C GLY A 136 4.46 -1.20 19.82
N VAL A 137 3.28 -1.04 19.19
CA VAL A 137 1.98 -1.06 19.87
C VAL A 137 1.22 -2.31 19.40
N THR A 138 0.87 -3.19 20.33
CA THR A 138 0.05 -4.38 20.01
C THR A 138 -1.39 -3.96 19.70
N PRO A 139 -1.93 -4.25 18.51
CA PRO A 139 -3.32 -3.97 18.20
C PRO A 139 -4.30 -4.75 19.10
N ALA A 140 -5.47 -4.17 19.33
CA ALA A 140 -6.55 -4.81 20.06
C ALA A 140 -7.17 -5.95 19.27
N VAL A 141 -7.47 -7.06 19.95
CA VAL A 141 -8.18 -8.19 19.35
C VAL A 141 -9.67 -7.87 19.31
N VAL A 142 -10.25 -7.83 18.11
CA VAL A 142 -11.70 -7.71 17.90
C VAL A 142 -12.39 -8.99 18.38
N SER A 143 -13.25 -8.89 19.38
CA SER A 143 -14.00 -10.03 19.89
C SER A 143 -15.04 -10.47 18.86
N THR A 144 -15.33 -11.77 18.79
CA THR A 144 -16.45 -12.34 18.01
C THR A 144 -17.64 -12.71 18.88
N THR A 145 -17.60 -12.35 20.16
CA THR A 145 -18.62 -12.70 21.15
C THR A 145 -19.34 -11.45 21.61
N ALA A 146 -20.65 -11.39 21.35
CA ALA A 146 -21.51 -10.30 21.78
C ALA A 146 -21.38 -9.99 23.29
N PRO A 147 -21.60 -8.75 23.72
CA PRO A 147 -21.79 -8.45 25.14
C PRO A 147 -23.01 -9.21 25.69
N ALA A 148 -23.05 -9.46 26.99
CA ALA A 148 -24.22 -10.02 27.68
C ALA A 148 -24.90 -8.95 28.56
N ALA A 149 -26.22 -8.99 28.70
CA ALA A 149 -26.92 -8.10 29.62
C ALA A 149 -26.47 -8.37 31.07
N GLY A 150 -26.24 -7.30 31.85
CA GLY A 150 -25.66 -7.34 33.19
C GLY A 150 -24.15 -7.51 33.24
N GLU A 151 -23.48 -7.71 32.10
CA GLU A 151 -22.03 -7.77 32.03
C GLU A 151 -21.39 -6.42 32.35
N GLN A 152 -20.26 -6.44 33.06
CA GLN A 152 -19.42 -5.26 33.24
C GLN A 152 -18.29 -5.21 32.21
N LEU A 153 -18.21 -4.11 31.49
CA LEU A 153 -17.17 -3.80 30.50
C LEU A 153 -16.35 -2.60 30.96
N THR A 154 -15.14 -2.45 30.44
CA THR A 154 -14.32 -1.26 30.68
C THR A 154 -14.18 -0.47 29.39
N PHE A 155 -14.41 0.84 29.42
CA PHE A 155 -14.06 1.72 28.32
C PHE A 155 -12.78 2.49 28.60
N ALA A 156 -12.10 2.93 27.54
CA ALA A 156 -10.99 3.88 27.62
C ALA A 156 -11.15 4.98 26.56
N GLY A 157 -10.66 6.18 26.85
CA GLY A 157 -10.68 7.30 25.89
C GLY A 157 -10.01 8.57 26.39
N TYR A 158 -9.92 9.52 25.46
CA TYR A 158 -9.34 10.87 25.64
C TYR A 158 -10.43 11.95 25.69
N GLY A 159 -11.67 11.57 25.91
CA GLY A 159 -12.76 12.50 26.13
C GLY A 159 -12.61 13.28 27.43
N ARG A 160 -13.42 14.33 27.56
CA ARG A 160 -13.43 15.19 28.74
C ARG A 160 -13.53 14.38 30.03
N THR A 161 -12.95 14.92 31.09
CA THR A 161 -13.22 14.42 32.45
C THR A 161 -14.28 15.30 33.10
N GLN A 162 -14.50 15.14 34.40
CA GLN A 162 -15.33 15.99 35.22
C GLN A 162 -14.71 17.39 35.37
N THR A 163 -13.39 17.48 35.38
CA THR A 163 -12.63 18.69 35.73
C THR A 163 -11.79 19.24 34.58
N GLU A 164 -11.66 18.52 33.47
CA GLU A 164 -10.77 18.86 32.37
C GLU A 164 -11.46 18.79 31.01
N TRP A 165 -11.28 19.85 30.20
CA TRP A 165 -11.86 19.98 28.86
C TRP A 165 -11.06 19.25 27.78
N VAL A 166 -9.73 19.18 27.88
CA VAL A 166 -8.87 18.36 27.01
C VAL A 166 -7.86 17.63 27.89
N PRO A 167 -8.15 16.41 28.36
CA PRO A 167 -7.19 15.68 29.17
C PRO A 167 -6.00 15.22 28.35
N LEU A 168 -4.80 15.41 28.92
CA LEU A 168 -3.58 14.82 28.38
C LEU A 168 -3.46 13.32 28.66
N LYS A 169 -4.22 12.82 29.64
CA LYS A 169 -4.16 11.42 30.07
C LYS A 169 -5.33 10.63 29.53
N LEU A 170 -5.06 9.39 29.15
CA LEU A 170 -6.08 8.41 28.86
C LEU A 170 -6.85 8.09 30.15
N HIS A 171 -8.17 8.05 30.09
CA HIS A 171 -9.03 7.69 31.22
C HIS A 171 -9.81 6.42 30.93
N THR A 172 -10.13 5.67 31.99
CA THR A 172 -10.95 4.46 31.91
C THR A 172 -12.13 4.49 32.86
N GLY A 173 -13.23 3.85 32.48
CA GLY A 173 -14.42 3.70 33.32
C GLY A 173 -15.13 2.37 33.10
N ALA A 174 -15.94 1.96 34.08
CA ALA A 174 -16.71 0.72 34.01
C ALA A 174 -18.16 0.98 33.59
N LEU A 175 -18.71 0.09 32.76
CA LEU A 175 -20.06 0.15 32.21
C LEU A 175 -20.76 -1.18 32.50
N THR A 176 -22.03 -1.15 32.89
CA THR A 176 -22.91 -2.32 32.86
C THR A 176 -23.73 -2.30 31.57
N VAL A 177 -23.81 -3.44 30.90
CA VAL A 177 -24.65 -3.59 29.70
C VAL A 177 -26.11 -3.76 30.12
N ASP A 178 -26.97 -2.84 29.72
CA ASP A 178 -28.40 -2.85 30.06
C ASP A 178 -29.19 -3.75 29.09
N GLY A 179 -28.84 -3.73 27.81
CA GLY A 179 -29.56 -4.44 26.76
C GLY A 179 -29.03 -4.15 25.36
N PHE A 180 -29.69 -4.73 24.35
CA PHE A 180 -29.26 -4.68 22.95
C PHE A 180 -30.37 -4.19 22.04
N SER A 181 -29.99 -3.45 21.00
CA SER A 181 -30.85 -3.10 19.88
C SER A 181 -30.03 -3.15 18.60
N GLY A 182 -30.23 -4.21 17.81
CA GLY A 182 -29.47 -4.45 16.57
C GLY A 182 -27.96 -4.42 16.80
N ALA A 183 -27.27 -3.55 16.06
CA ALA A 183 -25.82 -3.34 16.09
C ALA A 183 -25.32 -2.49 17.29
N SER A 184 -26.16 -2.23 18.28
CA SER A 184 -25.83 -1.39 19.43
C SER A 184 -26.20 -2.05 20.76
N ALA A 185 -25.46 -1.68 21.81
CA ALA A 185 -25.77 -2.01 23.20
C ALA A 185 -26.01 -0.72 23.98
N THR A 186 -27.04 -0.71 24.82
CA THR A 186 -27.25 0.35 25.82
C THR A 186 -26.47 -0.02 27.08
N VAL A 187 -25.81 0.97 27.66
CA VAL A 187 -24.94 0.79 28.83
C VAL A 187 -25.22 1.85 29.88
N THR A 188 -24.96 1.51 31.14
CA THR A 188 -25.03 2.44 32.26
C THR A 188 -23.71 2.45 33.03
N GLY A 189 -23.24 3.64 33.38
CA GLY A 189 -22.05 3.86 34.18
C GLY A 189 -22.03 3.19 35.55
N VAL A 190 -20.95 2.47 35.86
CA VAL A 190 -20.68 1.95 37.20
C VAL A 190 -19.96 3.04 38.01
N SER A 191 -20.36 3.22 39.27
CA SER A 191 -19.74 4.19 40.21
C SER A 191 -19.68 5.63 39.67
N GLY A 192 -20.68 6.02 38.86
CA GLY A 192 -20.77 7.37 38.29
C GLY A 192 -19.92 7.60 37.03
N ALA A 193 -19.31 6.56 36.46
CA ALA A 193 -18.56 6.65 35.20
C ALA A 193 -19.47 6.99 34.02
N ALA A 194 -19.09 7.95 33.20
CA ALA A 194 -19.77 8.27 31.95
C ALA A 194 -18.72 8.46 30.85
N ALA A 195 -19.02 7.99 29.63
CA ALA A 195 -18.27 8.40 28.46
C ALA A 195 -18.60 9.87 28.16
N CYS A 196 -17.58 10.67 27.89
CA CYS A 196 -17.71 12.10 27.70
C CYS A 196 -17.45 12.53 26.24
N GLN A 197 -17.70 13.79 25.90
CA GLN A 197 -17.34 14.34 24.58
C GLN A 197 -15.84 14.11 24.33
N GLY A 198 -15.51 13.47 23.21
CA GLY A 198 -14.16 13.02 22.86
C GLY A 198 -13.88 11.54 23.12
N ASP A 199 -14.74 10.83 23.86
CA ASP A 199 -14.63 9.37 24.03
C ASP A 199 -15.26 8.59 22.87
N SER A 200 -16.03 9.23 21.98
CA SER A 200 -16.61 8.59 20.80
C SER A 200 -15.52 7.91 19.97
N GLY A 201 -15.76 6.65 19.61
CA GLY A 201 -14.81 5.76 18.94
C GLY A 201 -13.83 5.06 19.88
N GLY A 202 -13.76 5.43 21.15
CA GLY A 202 -12.90 4.79 22.15
C GLY A 202 -13.30 3.34 22.44
N PRO A 203 -12.34 2.46 22.77
CA PRO A 203 -12.59 1.03 22.94
C PRO A 203 -13.43 0.73 24.19
N VAL A 204 -14.34 -0.24 24.05
CA VAL A 204 -15.06 -0.90 25.15
C VAL A 204 -14.64 -2.37 25.15
N VAL A 205 -14.05 -2.83 26.26
CA VAL A 205 -13.33 -4.10 26.32
C VAL A 205 -13.80 -5.06 27.42
N ARG A 206 -13.63 -6.35 27.14
CA ARG A 206 -13.79 -7.49 28.05
C ARG A 206 -12.47 -8.26 28.09
N GLY A 207 -11.80 -8.28 29.24
CA GLY A 207 -10.55 -9.04 29.40
C GLY A 207 -9.49 -8.71 28.34
N GLY A 208 -9.42 -7.45 27.90
CA GLY A 208 -8.51 -6.98 26.85
C GLY A 208 -8.99 -7.16 25.40
N GLN A 209 -10.11 -7.84 25.15
CA GLN A 209 -10.71 -7.93 23.81
C GLN A 209 -11.69 -6.79 23.57
N LEU A 210 -11.69 -6.24 22.35
CA LEU A 210 -12.60 -5.20 21.92
C LEU A 210 -14.00 -5.76 21.67
N VAL A 211 -14.99 -5.29 22.42
CA VAL A 211 -16.40 -5.74 22.34
C VAL A 211 -17.29 -4.66 21.70
N GLY A 212 -16.86 -3.40 21.77
CA GLY A 212 -17.55 -2.30 21.12
C GLY A 212 -16.76 -0.99 21.13
N LEU A 213 -17.35 0.04 20.55
CA LEU A 213 -16.85 1.41 20.57
C LEU A 213 -17.87 2.32 21.26
N ASN A 214 -17.41 3.26 22.07
CA ASN A 214 -18.28 4.32 22.57
C ASN A 214 -18.88 5.10 21.38
N SER A 215 -20.20 5.25 21.32
CA SER A 215 -20.85 6.01 20.24
C SER A 215 -21.53 7.26 20.79
N ARG A 216 -22.48 7.10 21.72
CA ARG A 216 -23.27 8.20 22.29
C ARG A 216 -23.35 8.10 23.81
N SER A 217 -23.56 9.22 24.49
CA SER A 217 -23.65 9.29 25.95
C SER A 217 -24.57 10.43 26.38
N PHE A 218 -25.24 10.28 27.52
CA PHE A 218 -25.97 11.36 28.18
C PHE A 218 -25.06 12.37 28.90
N GLN A 219 -23.77 12.06 29.05
CA GLN A 219 -22.73 12.98 29.52
C GLN A 219 -22.85 13.44 31.00
N GLY A 220 -23.64 12.75 31.82
CA GLY A 220 -23.82 13.14 33.21
C GLY A 220 -22.51 13.13 34.01
N GLY A 221 -22.15 14.28 34.59
CA GLY A 221 -20.91 14.48 35.34
C GLY A 221 -19.69 14.89 34.51
N CYS A 222 -19.80 15.01 33.19
CA CYS A 222 -18.73 15.49 32.31
C CYS A 222 -18.55 17.01 32.41
N TYR A 223 -17.32 17.50 32.17
CA TYR A 223 -17.00 18.91 32.22
C TYR A 223 -17.83 19.73 31.23
N GLY A 224 -18.41 20.82 31.72
CA GLY A 224 -19.20 21.77 30.92
C GLY A 224 -20.62 21.31 30.61
N ILE A 225 -21.05 20.16 31.16
CA ILE A 225 -22.43 19.70 31.10
C ILE A 225 -23.19 20.23 32.32
N ASP A 226 -24.49 20.51 32.13
CA ASP A 226 -25.36 20.95 33.22
C ASP A 226 -25.33 19.94 34.37
N ALA A 227 -25.07 20.41 35.59
CA ALA A 227 -25.02 19.58 36.79
C ALA A 227 -26.36 18.87 37.09
N ALA A 228 -27.48 19.34 36.50
CA ALA A 228 -28.77 18.66 36.58
C ALA A 228 -28.85 17.39 35.70
N GLU A 229 -27.98 17.24 34.70
CA GLU A 229 -27.84 16.01 33.95
C GLU A 229 -27.01 15.01 34.75
N THR A 230 -27.68 14.01 35.31
CA THR A 230 -27.05 12.98 36.15
C THR A 230 -27.01 11.61 35.49
N ARG A 231 -27.53 11.47 34.26
CA ARG A 231 -27.57 10.17 33.58
C ARG A 231 -26.19 9.84 33.03
N THR A 232 -25.66 8.70 33.47
CA THR A 232 -24.37 8.15 33.02
C THR A 232 -24.54 7.12 31.90
N GLY A 233 -25.77 6.94 31.41
CA GLY A 233 -26.08 5.99 30.36
C GLY A 233 -25.51 6.39 28.99
N GLY A 234 -25.33 5.41 28.13
CA GLY A 234 -24.80 5.59 26.78
C GLY A 234 -25.14 4.46 25.83
N VAL A 235 -24.58 4.57 24.63
CA VAL A 235 -24.72 3.60 23.54
C VAL A 235 -23.32 3.22 23.06
N VAL A 236 -23.11 1.92 22.97
CA VAL A 236 -21.90 1.30 22.41
C VAL A 236 -22.24 0.68 21.06
N ALA A 237 -21.44 0.98 20.04
CA ALA A 237 -21.51 0.29 18.75
C ALA A 237 -20.80 -1.06 18.88
N ARG A 238 -21.52 -2.16 18.59
CA ARG A 238 -20.99 -3.53 18.72
C ARG A 238 -20.03 -3.86 17.59
N VAL A 239 -18.98 -4.62 17.92
CA VAL A 239 -17.99 -5.09 16.93
C VAL A 239 -18.00 -6.61 16.69
N ASP A 240 -18.79 -7.37 17.46
CA ASP A 240 -18.72 -8.83 17.49
C ASP A 240 -19.09 -9.53 16.18
N ASP A 241 -19.97 -8.92 15.39
CA ASP A 241 -20.45 -9.39 14.09
C ASP A 241 -19.72 -8.74 12.90
N ILE A 242 -18.73 -7.88 13.13
CA ILE A 242 -17.95 -7.21 12.06
C ILE A 242 -16.48 -7.62 12.04
N ALA A 243 -16.04 -8.57 12.87
CA ALA A 243 -14.66 -9.05 12.84
C ALA A 243 -14.23 -9.50 11.43
N GLY A 244 -15.11 -10.19 10.70
CA GLY A 244 -14.87 -10.59 9.30
C GLY A 244 -14.71 -9.41 8.34
N TRP A 245 -15.50 -8.35 8.52
CA TRP A 245 -15.36 -7.10 7.75
C TRP A 245 -14.04 -6.40 8.08
N VAL A 246 -13.66 -6.33 9.36
CA VAL A 246 -12.36 -5.77 9.78
C VAL A 246 -11.21 -6.52 9.14
N THR A 247 -11.19 -7.86 9.24
CA THR A 247 -10.14 -8.67 8.60
C THR A 247 -10.14 -8.56 7.09
N GLY A 248 -11.30 -8.39 6.47
CA GLY A 248 -11.42 -8.23 5.02
C GLY A 248 -10.81 -6.91 4.52
N VAL A 249 -11.10 -5.79 5.19
CA VAL A 249 -10.56 -4.47 4.83
C VAL A 249 -9.07 -4.39 5.15
N VAL A 250 -8.65 -4.80 6.36
CA VAL A 250 -7.24 -4.76 6.79
C VAL A 250 -6.36 -5.68 5.92
N GLY A 251 -6.91 -6.84 5.52
CA GLY A 251 -6.21 -7.85 4.74
C GLY A 251 -6.14 -7.58 3.25
N ALA A 252 -6.91 -6.60 2.75
CA ALA A 252 -6.98 -6.30 1.33
C ALA A 252 -5.63 -5.75 0.80
N PRO A 253 -5.20 -6.16 -0.40
CA PRO A 253 -4.12 -5.51 -1.13
C PRO A 253 -4.43 -4.02 -1.36
N ARG A 254 -3.38 -3.19 -1.40
CA ARG A 254 -3.51 -1.78 -1.80
C ARG A 254 -3.87 -1.71 -3.28
N VAL A 255 -4.63 -0.69 -3.65
CA VAL A 255 -5.01 -0.37 -5.03
C VAL A 255 -4.45 0.99 -5.39
N SER A 256 -4.22 1.23 -6.68
CA SER A 256 -3.95 2.56 -7.20
C SER A 256 -5.23 3.39 -7.14
N ASP A 257 -5.18 4.56 -6.52
CA ASP A 257 -6.31 5.47 -6.33
C ASP A 257 -5.79 6.91 -6.36
N PHE A 258 -5.64 7.45 -7.57
CA PHE A 258 -5.08 8.78 -7.81
C PHE A 258 -6.02 9.89 -7.36
N ASN A 259 -7.31 9.57 -7.19
CA ASN A 259 -8.34 10.49 -6.72
C ASN A 259 -8.77 10.28 -5.25
N CYS A 260 -8.12 9.33 -4.56
CA CYS A 260 -8.28 9.00 -3.15
C CYS A 260 -9.73 8.86 -2.67
N ASP A 261 -10.60 8.23 -3.48
CA ASP A 261 -12.00 7.97 -3.15
C ASP A 261 -12.29 6.57 -2.62
N GLY A 262 -11.25 5.74 -2.47
CA GLY A 262 -11.34 4.35 -2.04
C GLY A 262 -11.74 3.40 -3.16
N VAL A 263 -11.67 3.83 -4.43
CA VAL A 263 -11.96 2.98 -5.61
C VAL A 263 -10.70 2.89 -6.47
N GLU A 264 -10.42 1.69 -6.99
CA GLU A 264 -9.27 1.46 -7.86
C GLU A 264 -9.38 2.27 -9.17
N ASP A 265 -8.32 3.02 -9.46
CA ASP A 265 -8.04 3.73 -10.70
C ASP A 265 -6.98 2.97 -11.50
N VAL A 266 -6.87 3.27 -12.80
CA VAL A 266 -5.87 2.65 -13.68
C VAL A 266 -5.13 3.73 -14.47
N ALA A 267 -3.80 3.71 -14.45
CA ALA A 267 -2.95 4.47 -15.35
C ALA A 267 -2.56 3.58 -16.54
N ILE A 268 -2.71 4.08 -17.77
CA ILE A 268 -2.41 3.33 -19.00
C ILE A 268 -1.52 4.19 -19.89
N ALA A 269 -0.29 3.73 -20.10
CA ALA A 269 0.68 4.45 -20.91
C ALA A 269 0.54 4.14 -22.41
N ASP A 270 0.90 5.14 -23.20
CA ASP A 270 0.99 5.13 -24.65
C ASP A 270 2.20 5.97 -25.08
N PRO A 271 3.43 5.46 -24.92
CA PRO A 271 4.64 6.21 -25.24
C PRO A 271 4.78 6.52 -26.73
N GLY A 272 4.03 5.85 -27.61
CA GLY A 272 3.97 6.16 -29.04
C GLY A 272 3.01 7.29 -29.41
N ALA A 273 2.26 7.85 -28.45
CA ALA A 273 1.26 8.88 -28.73
C ALA A 273 1.88 10.13 -29.38
N THR A 274 1.12 10.75 -30.27
CA THR A 274 1.46 12.05 -30.86
C THR A 274 0.80 13.17 -30.08
N ILE A 275 1.58 14.10 -29.55
CA ILE A 275 1.11 15.28 -28.78
C ILE A 275 1.57 16.53 -29.51
N GLY A 276 0.71 17.54 -29.68
CA GLY A 276 1.11 18.80 -30.33
C GLY A 276 1.49 18.73 -31.82
N GLY A 277 1.63 17.54 -32.40
CA GLY A 277 2.23 17.29 -33.72
C GLY A 277 3.51 16.46 -33.66
N ASP A 278 4.02 16.21 -32.46
CA ASP A 278 5.26 15.52 -32.15
C ASP A 278 5.01 14.03 -31.95
N ALA A 279 5.41 13.24 -32.94
CA ALA A 279 5.15 11.80 -32.97
C ALA A 279 6.07 11.07 -31.99
N GLY A 280 5.51 10.17 -31.18
CA GLY A 280 6.27 9.45 -30.16
C GLY A 280 6.61 10.28 -28.92
N ALA A 281 5.97 11.44 -28.74
CA ALA A 281 6.10 12.23 -27.51
C ALA A 281 5.55 11.48 -26.29
N GLY A 282 4.49 10.69 -26.48
CA GLY A 282 3.94 9.84 -25.43
C GLY A 282 2.85 10.49 -24.58
N SER A 283 2.07 9.65 -23.90
CA SER A 283 1.00 10.06 -22.98
C SER A 283 0.67 8.97 -21.98
N VAL A 284 0.09 9.35 -20.84
CA VAL A 284 -0.53 8.43 -19.89
C VAL A 284 -2.00 8.79 -19.71
N ARG A 285 -2.90 7.82 -19.86
CA ARG A 285 -4.34 8.00 -19.67
C ARG A 285 -4.77 7.37 -18.35
N ILE A 286 -5.36 8.17 -17.47
CA ILE A 286 -5.93 7.72 -16.20
C ILE A 286 -7.40 7.39 -16.42
N VAL A 287 -7.84 6.21 -16.01
CA VAL A 287 -9.25 5.83 -15.95
C VAL A 287 -9.66 5.78 -14.48
N TYR A 288 -10.50 6.72 -14.07
CA TYR A 288 -10.97 6.80 -12.69
C TYR A 288 -12.07 5.76 -12.43
N GLY A 289 -11.94 5.06 -11.31
CA GLY A 289 -12.86 4.06 -10.82
C GLY A 289 -14.28 4.60 -10.61
N GLY A 290 -15.25 3.70 -10.52
CA GLY A 290 -16.64 4.07 -10.20
C GLY A 290 -17.37 4.90 -11.27
N GLY A 291 -16.82 4.99 -12.49
CA GLY A 291 -17.41 5.75 -13.59
C GLY A 291 -17.17 7.25 -13.52
N LYS A 292 -16.06 7.67 -12.89
CA LYS A 292 -15.68 9.08 -12.72
C LYS A 292 -15.02 9.72 -13.94
N GLY A 293 -14.84 8.97 -15.02
CA GLY A 293 -14.30 9.47 -16.28
C GLY A 293 -12.81 9.14 -16.43
N ASN A 294 -12.12 9.92 -17.25
CA ASN A 294 -10.72 9.73 -17.55
C ASN A 294 -9.98 11.08 -17.68
N ALA A 295 -8.65 11.02 -17.59
CA ALA A 295 -7.75 12.14 -17.85
C ALA A 295 -6.62 11.67 -18.78
N GLU A 296 -6.09 12.58 -19.58
CA GLU A 296 -4.92 12.36 -20.44
C GLU A 296 -3.81 13.29 -19.98
N ILE A 297 -2.64 12.70 -19.70
CA ILE A 297 -1.47 13.36 -19.16
C ILE A 297 -0.33 13.27 -20.17
N HIS A 298 0.33 14.39 -20.42
CA HIS A 298 1.50 14.53 -21.30
C HIS A 298 2.25 15.82 -20.94
N GLN A 299 3.46 16.00 -21.46
CA GLN A 299 4.35 17.14 -21.10
C GLN A 299 3.82 18.52 -21.53
N ASP A 300 2.98 18.61 -22.57
CA ASP A 300 2.34 19.90 -22.95
C ASP A 300 1.29 20.44 -21.94
N LEU A 301 0.98 19.71 -20.86
CA LEU A 301 0.11 20.23 -19.80
C LEU A 301 0.87 21.27 -18.97
N ASP A 302 0.20 22.37 -18.61
CA ASP A 302 0.81 23.52 -17.91
C ASP A 302 1.38 23.24 -16.51
N TRP A 303 1.19 22.02 -16.01
CA TRP A 303 1.61 21.55 -14.69
C TRP A 303 2.50 20.31 -14.74
N VAL A 304 2.78 19.77 -15.93
CA VAL A 304 3.76 18.71 -16.12
C VAL A 304 5.02 19.39 -16.65
N ASN A 305 6.18 19.06 -16.08
CA ASN A 305 7.42 19.68 -16.51
C ASN A 305 7.91 19.12 -17.86
N GLY A 306 8.75 19.89 -18.54
CA GLY A 306 9.21 19.62 -19.90
C GLY A 306 8.28 20.21 -20.96
N GLY A 307 8.40 19.71 -22.19
CA GLY A 307 7.49 19.97 -23.30
C GLY A 307 7.48 18.75 -24.20
N ALA A 308 6.38 18.51 -24.93
CA ALA A 308 6.36 17.35 -25.82
C ALA A 308 7.27 17.58 -27.04
N GLU A 309 8.18 16.64 -27.26
CA GLU A 309 9.09 16.58 -28.40
C GLU A 309 9.00 15.20 -29.06
N ALA A 310 9.44 15.12 -30.31
CA ALA A 310 9.24 13.92 -31.11
C ALA A 310 10.21 12.81 -30.69
N GLY A 311 9.74 11.85 -29.89
CA GLY A 311 10.51 10.68 -29.48
C GLY A 311 10.70 10.53 -27.97
N ASP A 312 10.22 11.50 -27.18
CA ASP A 312 10.39 11.56 -25.72
C ASP A 312 9.89 10.31 -24.98
N ALA A 313 8.85 9.68 -25.54
CA ALA A 313 8.23 8.50 -25.01
C ALA A 313 7.73 8.67 -23.56
N PHE A 314 7.09 9.78 -23.23
CA PHE A 314 6.44 10.00 -21.94
C PHE A 314 5.53 8.82 -21.59
N GLY A 315 5.82 8.15 -20.47
CA GLY A 315 5.12 6.95 -20.03
C GLY A 315 5.75 5.63 -20.46
N ASP A 316 6.95 5.61 -21.04
CA ASP A 316 7.66 4.38 -21.40
C ASP A 316 7.78 3.42 -20.21
N ALA A 317 8.10 3.97 -19.03
CA ALA A 317 8.01 3.27 -17.76
C ALA A 317 7.16 4.08 -16.76
N ILE A 318 6.31 3.38 -16.00
CA ILE A 318 5.50 3.98 -14.95
C ILE A 318 5.51 3.13 -13.66
N ALA A 319 5.38 3.80 -12.51
CA ALA A 319 5.19 3.17 -11.21
C ALA A 319 4.21 3.99 -10.36
N ALA A 320 3.56 3.36 -9.39
CA ALA A 320 2.59 4.01 -8.52
C ALA A 320 2.93 3.78 -7.04
N VAL A 321 2.90 4.85 -6.25
CA VAL A 321 3.06 4.83 -4.79
C VAL A 321 2.47 6.12 -4.22
N ASP A 322 1.96 6.11 -3.00
CA ASP A 322 1.68 7.33 -2.25
C ASP A 322 3.01 7.90 -1.73
N TYR A 323 3.69 8.71 -2.54
CA TYR A 323 5.05 9.19 -2.27
C TYR A 323 5.09 10.30 -1.23
N ASN A 324 4.04 11.14 -1.18
CA ASN A 324 3.92 12.18 -0.17
C ASN A 324 3.21 11.73 1.12
N ALA A 325 2.76 10.46 1.17
CA ALA A 325 2.07 9.82 2.29
C ALA A 325 0.77 10.54 2.70
N ASP A 326 0.03 11.07 1.73
CA ASP A 326 -1.18 11.85 1.95
C ASP A 326 -2.49 11.06 1.76
N GLY A 327 -2.40 9.81 1.31
CA GLY A 327 -3.54 8.93 1.04
C GLY A 327 -3.97 8.84 -0.41
N CYS A 328 -3.49 9.71 -1.28
CA CYS A 328 -3.73 9.64 -2.71
C CYS A 328 -2.53 8.96 -3.38
N THR A 329 -2.79 8.08 -4.33
CA THR A 329 -1.71 7.43 -5.08
C THR A 329 -1.05 8.47 -5.98
N ASP A 330 0.27 8.49 -6.02
CA ASP A 330 1.06 9.30 -6.95
C ASP A 330 1.59 8.43 -8.09
N LEU A 331 1.87 9.04 -9.23
CA LEU A 331 2.35 8.37 -10.43
C LEU A 331 3.79 8.82 -10.76
N VAL A 332 4.72 7.88 -10.82
CA VAL A 332 6.07 8.10 -11.37
C VAL A 332 6.02 7.79 -12.86
N VAL A 333 6.50 8.71 -13.69
CA VAL A 333 6.50 8.62 -15.14
C VAL A 333 7.89 8.88 -15.68
N GLY A 334 8.46 7.90 -16.38
CA GLY A 334 9.71 8.05 -17.10
C GLY A 334 9.50 8.58 -18.52
N THR A 335 10.45 9.41 -18.96
CA THR A 335 10.50 10.01 -20.30
C THR A 335 11.93 9.83 -20.83
N PRO A 336 12.33 8.61 -21.22
CA PRO A 336 13.73 8.30 -21.52
C PRO A 336 14.25 8.92 -22.81
N GLY A 337 13.38 9.46 -23.67
CA GLY A 337 13.77 10.17 -24.90
C GLY A 337 13.91 11.68 -24.75
N GLU A 338 13.68 12.24 -23.55
CA GLU A 338 13.76 13.70 -23.35
C GLU A 338 15.17 14.24 -23.66
N ASP A 339 15.23 15.34 -24.40
CA ASP A 339 16.46 16.08 -24.64
C ASP A 339 16.73 17.10 -23.51
N LEU A 340 17.89 17.00 -22.85
CA LEU A 340 18.30 17.96 -21.82
C LEU A 340 19.36 18.92 -22.35
N GLY A 341 18.90 20.01 -22.99
CA GLY A 341 19.79 20.98 -23.63
C GLY A 341 20.38 20.41 -24.92
N ASP A 342 21.70 20.18 -24.96
CA ASP A 342 22.37 19.54 -26.11
C ASP A 342 22.51 18.01 -25.93
N ALA A 343 22.11 17.47 -24.76
CA ALA A 343 22.20 16.05 -24.45
C ALA A 343 20.94 15.33 -24.96
N VAL A 344 21.05 14.80 -26.19
CA VAL A 344 19.97 14.06 -26.85
C VAL A 344 19.62 12.75 -26.12
N ASP A 345 18.34 12.46 -25.93
CA ASP A 345 17.86 11.26 -25.22
C ASP A 345 18.50 11.08 -23.82
N ALA A 346 18.77 12.18 -23.12
CA ALA A 346 19.29 12.12 -21.74
C ALA A 346 18.21 11.58 -20.79
N GLY A 347 16.95 11.89 -21.07
CA GLY A 347 15.79 11.42 -20.35
C GLY A 347 15.51 12.17 -19.06
N MET A 348 14.31 11.99 -18.52
CA MET A 348 13.91 12.52 -17.21
C MET A 348 12.82 11.65 -16.55
N THR A 349 12.44 12.01 -15.34
CA THR A 349 11.32 11.36 -14.63
C THR A 349 10.49 12.38 -13.86
N ASP A 350 9.18 12.31 -14.01
CA ASP A 350 8.22 13.09 -13.23
C ASP A 350 7.55 12.22 -12.16
N LEU A 351 7.34 12.80 -10.98
CA LEU A 351 6.46 12.28 -9.95
C LEU A 351 5.22 13.18 -9.90
N LEU A 352 4.09 12.67 -10.36
CA LEU A 352 2.82 13.38 -10.44
C LEU A 352 1.96 13.05 -9.22
N TYR A 353 1.59 14.06 -8.44
CA TYR A 353 0.90 13.88 -7.18
C TYR A 353 -0.61 13.68 -7.35
N GLY A 354 -1.14 12.67 -6.67
CA GLY A 354 -2.56 12.39 -6.50
C GLY A 354 -3.24 13.46 -5.65
N ALA A 355 -4.55 13.63 -5.86
CA ALA A 355 -5.37 14.56 -5.09
C ALA A 355 -6.85 14.18 -5.22
N PRO A 356 -7.76 14.65 -4.34
CA PRO A 356 -9.19 14.30 -4.41
C PRO A 356 -9.91 14.59 -5.75
N GLY A 357 -9.35 15.46 -6.60
CA GLY A 357 -9.86 15.73 -7.95
C GLY A 357 -9.16 14.94 -9.07
N GLY A 358 -8.20 14.07 -8.73
CA GLY A 358 -7.26 13.43 -9.64
C GLY A 358 -5.91 14.15 -9.76
N LEU A 359 -4.98 13.56 -10.51
CA LEU A 359 -3.67 14.14 -10.81
C LEU A 359 -3.79 15.58 -11.34
N GLY A 360 -2.86 16.45 -10.95
CA GLY A 360 -2.81 17.84 -11.40
C GLY A 360 -3.84 18.79 -10.76
N THR A 361 -4.76 18.28 -9.93
CA THR A 361 -5.78 19.09 -9.25
C THR A 361 -5.37 19.55 -7.84
N GLY A 362 -4.31 18.96 -7.28
CA GLY A 362 -3.75 19.29 -5.97
C GLY A 362 -2.99 20.62 -5.95
N ALA A 363 -2.66 21.09 -4.75
CA ALA A 363 -1.80 22.25 -4.56
C ALA A 363 -0.33 21.94 -4.90
N LEU A 364 0.11 20.71 -4.60
CA LEU A 364 1.32 20.11 -5.11
C LEU A 364 0.90 19.22 -6.29
N LYS A 365 1.54 19.37 -7.45
CA LYS A 365 1.10 18.74 -8.70
C LYS A 365 2.13 17.77 -9.24
N ASP A 366 3.39 18.18 -9.25
CA ASP A 366 4.49 17.39 -9.77
C ASP A 366 5.78 17.65 -8.98
N ALA A 367 6.73 16.72 -9.11
CA ALA A 367 8.14 16.92 -8.86
C ALA A 367 8.92 16.31 -10.04
N ASN A 368 9.83 17.07 -10.62
CA ASN A 368 10.61 16.64 -11.77
C ASN A 368 12.05 16.28 -11.36
N TYR A 369 12.58 15.22 -11.97
CA TYR A 369 13.91 14.69 -11.75
C TYR A 369 14.65 14.56 -13.08
N GLN A 370 15.72 15.32 -13.22
CA GLN A 370 16.59 15.33 -14.40
C GLN A 370 18.04 15.53 -13.94
N GLN A 371 19.00 14.85 -14.57
CA GLN A 371 20.42 14.96 -14.23
C GLN A 371 20.88 16.43 -14.29
N GLY A 372 21.72 16.81 -13.33
CA GLY A 372 22.25 18.17 -13.18
C GLY A 372 21.29 19.18 -12.56
N ASN A 373 20.06 18.78 -12.19
CA ASN A 373 19.06 19.64 -11.56
C ASN A 373 18.56 19.07 -10.22
N GLY A 374 18.14 19.93 -9.29
CA GLY A 374 17.54 19.50 -8.03
C GLY A 374 18.54 19.28 -6.88
N ASN A 375 18.52 18.10 -6.26
CA ASN A 375 19.28 17.80 -5.04
C ASN A 375 20.04 16.46 -5.13
N GLY A 376 20.85 16.17 -4.11
CA GLY A 376 21.53 14.88 -3.95
C GLY A 376 22.40 14.49 -5.13
N SER A 377 22.46 13.20 -5.43
CA SER A 377 23.25 12.67 -6.54
C SER A 377 22.74 13.12 -7.90
N ILE A 378 21.42 13.30 -8.09
CA ILE A 378 20.87 13.81 -9.35
C ILE A 378 21.49 15.16 -9.73
N SER A 379 21.61 16.09 -8.78
CA SER A 379 22.23 17.40 -9.04
C SER A 379 23.73 17.35 -9.36
N ALA A 380 24.39 16.22 -9.08
CA ALA A 380 25.81 16.02 -9.27
C ALA A 380 26.17 15.16 -10.50
N SER A 381 25.23 14.35 -11.00
CA SER A 381 25.33 13.65 -12.29
C SER A 381 25.02 14.64 -13.41
N ALA A 382 25.79 14.62 -14.49
CA ALA A 382 25.59 15.49 -15.64
C ALA A 382 24.78 14.76 -16.71
N PRO A 383 23.85 15.42 -17.41
CA PRO A 383 23.15 14.77 -18.50
C PRO A 383 24.08 14.57 -19.70
N GLU A 384 24.10 13.36 -20.22
CA GLU A 384 24.83 12.94 -21.40
C GLU A 384 23.89 12.32 -22.44
N SER A 385 24.32 12.35 -23.71
CA SER A 385 23.48 11.83 -24.78
C SER A 385 23.29 10.33 -24.67
N GLY A 386 22.02 9.91 -24.55
CA GLY A 386 21.62 8.52 -24.46
C GLY A 386 21.66 7.92 -23.07
N ASP A 387 21.72 8.73 -22.00
CA ASP A 387 21.60 8.30 -20.60
C ASP A 387 20.25 7.62 -20.32
N ARG A 388 19.19 8.15 -20.94
CA ARG A 388 17.84 7.62 -20.90
C ARG A 388 17.30 7.46 -19.47
N MET A 389 17.52 8.47 -18.62
CA MET A 389 16.92 8.51 -17.29
C MET A 389 15.41 8.29 -17.36
N GLY A 390 14.89 7.39 -16.52
CA GLY A 390 13.48 7.02 -16.53
C GLY A 390 13.13 5.83 -17.44
N ALA A 391 14.11 5.22 -18.13
CA ALA A 391 13.88 4.00 -18.94
C ALA A 391 13.36 2.81 -18.13
N ALA A 392 13.60 2.82 -16.81
CA ALA A 392 12.94 1.90 -15.88
C ALA A 392 12.62 2.65 -14.59
N VAL A 393 11.42 2.44 -14.04
CA VAL A 393 11.04 2.99 -12.74
C VAL A 393 10.33 1.94 -11.90
N ALA A 394 10.63 1.92 -10.61
CA ALA A 394 9.91 1.13 -9.62
C ALA A 394 9.75 1.93 -8.33
N ALA A 395 8.61 1.74 -7.66
CA ALA A 395 8.30 2.44 -6.44
C ALA A 395 7.67 1.48 -5.42
N SER A 396 7.93 1.71 -4.14
CA SER A 396 7.33 0.95 -3.05
C SER A 396 7.43 1.71 -1.74
N VAL A 397 6.99 1.10 -0.65
CA VAL A 397 7.17 1.61 0.71
C VAL A 397 8.04 0.64 1.49
N THR A 398 8.96 1.15 2.32
CA THR A 398 9.73 0.33 3.29
C THR A 398 8.82 -0.38 4.29
N ASN A 399 9.38 -1.27 5.12
CA ASN A 399 8.64 -1.92 6.20
C ASN A 399 8.12 -0.93 7.28
N ALA A 400 8.68 0.28 7.34
CA ALA A 400 8.23 1.38 8.17
C ALA A 400 7.13 2.21 7.51
N GLY A 401 6.78 1.90 6.26
CA GLY A 401 5.81 2.64 5.44
C GLY A 401 6.38 3.88 4.75
N GLU A 402 7.70 4.12 4.81
CA GLU A 402 8.30 5.27 4.12
C GLU A 402 8.39 4.97 2.61
N PRO A 403 7.79 5.81 1.74
CA PRO A 403 7.81 5.62 0.30
C PRO A 403 9.20 5.87 -0.29
N TYR A 404 9.52 5.15 -1.35
CA TYR A 404 10.75 5.32 -2.11
C TYR A 404 10.54 5.01 -3.60
N VAL A 405 11.41 5.57 -4.44
CA VAL A 405 11.43 5.38 -5.89
C VAL A 405 12.85 5.02 -6.32
N VAL A 406 12.97 4.11 -7.30
CA VAL A 406 14.21 3.77 -7.99
C VAL A 406 14.03 4.12 -9.47
N ILE A 407 14.93 4.94 -10.01
CA ILE A 407 14.92 5.43 -11.39
C ILE A 407 16.15 4.91 -12.09
N GLY A 408 15.97 4.16 -13.18
CA GLY A 408 17.05 3.65 -14.02
C GLY A 408 17.57 4.68 -15.01
N VAL A 409 18.88 4.70 -15.18
CA VAL A 409 19.65 5.51 -16.13
C VAL A 409 20.62 4.57 -16.86
N PRO A 410 20.11 3.61 -17.65
CA PRO A 410 20.94 2.53 -18.21
C PRO A 410 22.01 3.03 -19.21
N GLY A 411 21.90 4.26 -19.69
CA GLY A 411 22.86 4.85 -20.60
C GLY A 411 24.04 5.57 -19.95
N GLU A 412 24.01 5.78 -18.63
CA GLU A 412 25.01 6.59 -17.91
C GLU A 412 26.43 6.09 -18.18
N ALA A 413 27.33 7.04 -18.43
CA ALA A 413 28.76 6.74 -18.53
C ALA A 413 29.44 6.81 -17.16
N LEU A 414 30.07 5.72 -16.73
CA LEU A 414 30.75 5.64 -15.43
C LEU A 414 32.22 5.33 -15.60
N SER A 415 33.09 6.07 -14.91
CA SER A 415 34.53 5.79 -14.86
C SER A 415 35.22 5.64 -16.24
N GLY A 416 34.64 6.23 -17.30
CA GLY A 416 35.11 6.13 -18.69
C GLY A 416 34.53 4.96 -19.50
N ALA A 417 33.71 4.10 -18.89
CA ALA A 417 32.90 3.09 -19.56
C ALA A 417 31.58 3.73 -20.04
N ALA A 418 31.32 3.67 -21.35
CA ALA A 418 30.08 4.18 -21.92
C ALA A 418 28.92 3.22 -21.63
N LYS A 419 27.74 3.75 -21.30
CA LYS A 419 26.53 2.94 -21.06
C LYS A 419 26.72 1.84 -20.01
N ALA A 420 27.49 2.15 -18.97
CA ALA A 420 27.61 1.28 -17.81
C ALA A 420 26.28 1.26 -17.05
N GLY A 421 25.64 2.42 -16.93
CA GLY A 421 24.34 2.61 -16.32
C GLY A 421 24.39 2.80 -14.81
N GLU A 422 23.38 3.48 -14.29
CA GLU A 422 23.15 3.63 -12.85
C GLU A 422 21.65 3.65 -12.51
N VAL A 423 21.34 3.69 -11.21
CA VAL A 423 20.01 4.09 -10.73
C VAL A 423 20.09 5.23 -9.73
N PHE A 424 19.06 6.06 -9.67
CA PHE A 424 18.83 6.95 -8.53
C PHE A 424 17.83 6.33 -7.56
N TYR A 425 18.19 6.29 -6.26
CA TYR A 425 17.28 5.96 -5.17
C TYR A 425 16.82 7.22 -4.45
N LEU A 426 15.49 7.39 -4.39
CA LEU A 426 14.82 8.55 -3.78
C LEU A 426 13.96 8.08 -2.60
N GLN A 427 14.18 8.67 -1.42
CA GLN A 427 13.37 8.44 -0.23
C GLN A 427 13.39 9.66 0.69
N GLY A 428 12.30 10.41 0.77
CA GLY A 428 12.24 11.64 1.54
C GLY A 428 13.33 12.63 1.09
N ALA A 429 14.30 12.91 1.95
CA ALA A 429 15.45 13.77 1.62
C ALA A 429 16.67 12.99 1.07
N THR A 430 16.64 11.66 1.07
CA THR A 430 17.68 10.83 0.49
C THR A 430 17.52 10.83 -1.02
N ASN A 431 18.59 11.22 -1.72
CA ASN A 431 18.73 11.16 -3.17
C ASN A 431 20.17 10.75 -3.45
N VAL A 432 20.37 9.50 -3.87
CA VAL A 432 21.67 8.87 -4.02
C VAL A 432 21.72 8.03 -5.30
N SER A 433 22.81 8.09 -6.04
CA SER A 433 23.07 7.18 -7.16
C SER A 433 23.38 5.76 -6.67
N ILE A 434 23.29 4.75 -7.51
CA ILE A 434 23.75 3.39 -7.21
C ILE A 434 24.19 2.78 -8.54
N HIS A 435 25.40 2.26 -8.57
CA HIS A 435 26.01 1.64 -9.75
C HIS A 435 27.04 0.58 -9.30
N GLN A 436 27.58 -0.21 -10.22
CA GLN A 436 28.47 -1.34 -9.87
C GLN A 436 29.80 -0.91 -9.22
N ASP A 437 30.29 0.31 -9.44
CA ASP A 437 31.42 0.91 -8.68
C ASP A 437 31.05 1.39 -7.24
N SER A 438 29.78 1.36 -6.85
CA SER A 438 29.34 1.81 -5.51
C SER A 438 29.74 0.80 -4.44
N LEU A 439 29.94 1.29 -3.20
CA LEU A 439 30.39 0.46 -2.07
C LEU A 439 29.51 -0.79 -1.90
N ASP A 440 30.15 -1.96 -1.94
CA ASP A 440 29.58 -3.29 -1.76
C ASP A 440 28.55 -3.71 -2.83
N VAL A 441 28.37 -2.94 -3.90
CA VAL A 441 27.53 -3.37 -5.03
C VAL A 441 28.29 -4.45 -5.82
N PRO A 442 27.68 -5.62 -6.05
CA PRO A 442 28.29 -6.69 -6.84
C PRO A 442 28.44 -6.32 -8.32
N GLY A 443 29.39 -6.98 -8.99
CA GLY A 443 29.74 -6.71 -10.39
C GLY A 443 30.92 -5.76 -10.54
N ALA A 444 31.28 -5.47 -11.78
CA ALA A 444 32.22 -4.41 -12.12
C ALA A 444 31.53 -3.42 -13.06
N VAL A 445 32.18 -2.30 -13.36
CA VAL A 445 31.70 -1.36 -14.37
C VAL A 445 32.40 -1.67 -15.69
N GLU A 446 31.62 -2.09 -16.68
CA GLU A 446 32.02 -2.31 -18.05
C GLU A 446 31.17 -1.46 -19.02
N ALA A 447 31.66 -1.35 -20.26
CA ALA A 447 30.94 -0.61 -21.28
C ALA A 447 29.76 -1.45 -21.80
N ASN A 448 28.58 -0.84 -21.82
CA ASN A 448 27.30 -1.39 -22.26
C ASN A 448 26.57 -2.34 -21.30
N ASP A 449 26.99 -2.48 -20.04
CA ASP A 449 26.27 -3.31 -19.04
C ASP A 449 24.81 -2.88 -18.85
N ALA A 450 24.59 -1.57 -18.94
CA ALA A 450 23.29 -0.95 -18.81
C ALA A 450 22.61 -1.27 -17.47
N PHE A 451 23.36 -1.19 -16.37
CA PHE A 451 22.83 -1.30 -15.02
C PHE A 451 21.69 -0.31 -14.81
N GLY A 452 20.56 -0.77 -14.26
CA GLY A 452 19.33 0.01 -14.17
C GLY A 452 18.35 -0.20 -15.33
N SER A 453 18.64 -1.12 -16.27
CA SER A 453 17.72 -1.44 -17.38
C SER A 453 16.39 -2.04 -16.93
N ALA A 454 16.37 -2.76 -15.82
CA ALA A 454 15.14 -3.15 -15.14
C ALA A 454 15.28 -3.00 -13.63
N VAL A 455 14.19 -2.59 -12.98
CA VAL A 455 14.12 -2.41 -11.54
C VAL A 455 12.83 -3.03 -11.00
N ALA A 456 12.91 -3.69 -9.85
CA ALA A 456 11.74 -4.21 -9.13
C ALA A 456 11.81 -3.84 -7.65
N ALA A 457 10.77 -3.20 -7.13
CA ALA A 457 10.73 -2.66 -5.78
C ALA A 457 9.68 -3.36 -4.90
N GLY A 458 10.05 -3.66 -3.65
CA GLY A 458 9.16 -4.20 -2.63
C GLY A 458 9.55 -3.71 -1.23
N SER A 459 8.70 -3.98 -0.22
CA SER A 459 8.92 -3.40 1.11
C SER A 459 10.15 -3.90 1.86
N ASN A 460 10.58 -5.12 1.56
CA ASN A 460 11.72 -5.75 2.22
C ASN A 460 13.01 -5.64 1.41
N HIS A 461 12.89 -5.67 0.08
CA HIS A 461 14.01 -5.74 -0.85
C HIS A 461 13.63 -5.07 -2.18
N PHE A 462 14.63 -4.60 -2.91
CA PHE A 462 14.51 -4.26 -4.34
C PHE A 462 15.68 -4.83 -5.13
N ALA A 463 15.53 -4.93 -6.44
CA ALA A 463 16.54 -5.47 -7.36
C ALA A 463 16.75 -4.53 -8.56
N VAL A 464 17.98 -4.50 -9.06
CA VAL A 464 18.42 -3.70 -10.20
C VAL A 464 19.29 -4.58 -11.09
N SER A 465 19.00 -4.64 -12.38
CA SER A 465 19.73 -5.50 -13.33
C SER A 465 20.66 -4.74 -14.28
N ALA A 466 21.70 -5.43 -14.74
CA ALA A 466 22.50 -5.11 -15.92
C ALA A 466 22.40 -6.27 -16.92
N PRO A 467 21.32 -6.34 -17.73
CA PRO A 467 21.06 -7.49 -18.60
C PRO A 467 22.08 -7.65 -19.73
N ASN A 468 22.87 -6.62 -20.03
CA ASN A 468 23.88 -6.67 -21.09
C ASN A 468 25.28 -7.03 -20.56
N GLU A 469 25.42 -7.24 -19.25
CA GLU A 469 26.65 -7.67 -18.59
C GLU A 469 27.26 -8.89 -19.29
N ALA A 470 28.59 -8.90 -19.41
CA ALA A 470 29.33 -10.05 -19.88
C ALA A 470 29.80 -10.94 -18.72
N ILE A 471 29.32 -12.18 -18.67
CA ILE A 471 29.81 -13.15 -17.67
C ILE A 471 30.94 -13.98 -18.31
N GLY A 472 32.18 -13.67 -17.92
CA GLY A 472 33.37 -14.25 -18.53
C GLY A 472 33.51 -13.85 -20.01
N THR A 473 33.20 -14.77 -20.93
CA THR A 473 33.19 -14.48 -22.39
C THR A 473 31.78 -14.42 -22.99
N ALA A 474 30.74 -14.67 -22.20
CA ALA A 474 29.36 -14.66 -22.63
C ALA A 474 28.83 -13.22 -22.58
N ALA A 475 28.93 -12.49 -23.69
CA ALA A 475 28.46 -11.12 -23.79
C ALA A 475 26.93 -11.07 -23.75
N GLY A 476 26.35 -10.17 -22.95
CA GLY A 476 24.90 -10.09 -22.78
C GLY A 476 24.30 -11.30 -22.07
N ALA A 477 25.07 -11.99 -21.24
CA ALA A 477 24.57 -13.03 -20.35
C ALA A 477 23.69 -12.41 -19.24
N GLY A 478 24.07 -11.24 -18.74
CA GLY A 478 23.29 -10.47 -17.78
C GLY A 478 23.56 -10.82 -16.31
N ASN A 479 23.35 -9.82 -15.44
CA ASN A 479 23.37 -9.98 -14.00
C ASN A 479 22.33 -9.07 -13.31
N LEU A 480 22.24 -9.17 -11.98
CA LEU A 480 21.58 -8.17 -11.15
C LEU A 480 22.17 -8.07 -9.74
N ALA A 481 21.84 -6.98 -9.05
CA ALA A 481 22.11 -6.76 -7.63
C ALA A 481 20.81 -6.62 -6.83
N VAL A 482 20.80 -7.16 -5.61
CA VAL A 482 19.67 -7.08 -4.67
C VAL A 482 20.04 -6.25 -3.45
N PHE A 483 19.12 -5.40 -2.99
CA PHE A 483 19.33 -4.40 -1.95
C PHE A 483 18.28 -4.49 -0.85
N ASN A 484 18.63 -4.02 0.35
CA ASN A 484 17.70 -3.80 1.45
C ASN A 484 17.39 -2.29 1.59
N PRO A 485 16.15 -1.83 1.27
CA PRO A 485 15.76 -0.42 1.40
C PRO A 485 15.54 0.03 2.86
N ASN A 486 15.50 -0.90 3.81
CA ASN A 486 15.21 -0.61 5.22
C ASN A 486 16.47 -0.32 6.04
N VAL A 487 17.65 -0.51 5.45
CA VAL A 487 18.94 -0.26 6.09
C VAL A 487 19.79 0.52 5.10
N LEU A 488 20.30 1.67 5.54
CA LEU A 488 21.24 2.45 4.76
C LEU A 488 22.67 2.16 5.23
N ASN A 489 23.61 2.05 4.29
CA ASN A 489 25.04 1.91 4.58
C ASN A 489 25.65 3.26 5.03
N SER A 490 26.97 3.29 5.25
CA SER A 490 27.68 4.51 5.68
C SER A 490 27.62 5.68 4.69
N GLU A 491 27.30 5.41 3.42
CA GLU A 491 27.14 6.40 2.35
C GLU A 491 25.68 6.83 2.17
N LYS A 492 24.78 6.38 3.05
CA LYS A 492 23.32 6.61 2.97
C LYS A 492 22.64 5.97 1.76
N ARG A 493 23.27 4.98 1.13
CA ARG A 493 22.65 4.15 0.09
C ARG A 493 21.95 2.96 0.74
N PRO A 494 20.81 2.47 0.20
CA PRO A 494 20.28 1.16 0.57
C PRO A 494 21.38 0.10 0.58
N THR A 495 21.42 -0.74 1.60
CA THR A 495 22.49 -1.72 1.79
C THR A 495 22.43 -2.78 0.67
N PRO A 496 23.48 -2.93 -0.16
CA PRO A 496 23.58 -4.05 -1.09
C PRO A 496 23.66 -5.39 -0.33
N LEU A 497 23.09 -6.45 -0.89
CA LEU A 497 23.04 -7.77 -0.25
C LEU A 497 23.90 -8.79 -1.00
N PHE A 498 23.62 -9.00 -2.29
CA PHE A 498 24.29 -9.97 -3.15
C PHE A 498 23.97 -9.71 -4.62
N GLY A 499 24.77 -10.32 -5.50
CA GLY A 499 24.55 -10.35 -6.94
C GLY A 499 24.03 -11.71 -7.39
N LEU A 500 23.35 -11.76 -8.54
CA LEU A 500 22.92 -12.98 -9.19
C LEU A 500 23.28 -12.94 -10.67
N ASP A 501 23.81 -14.06 -11.15
CA ASP A 501 24.05 -14.41 -12.55
C ASP A 501 23.99 -15.94 -12.67
N GLN A 502 24.01 -16.46 -13.91
CA GLN A 502 23.90 -17.90 -14.17
C GLN A 502 25.25 -18.66 -14.12
N ASP A 503 26.36 -18.03 -13.70
CA ASP A 503 27.67 -18.68 -13.46
C ASP A 503 27.88 -19.04 -11.97
N LEU A 504 26.99 -18.60 -11.09
CA LEU A 504 27.00 -19.00 -9.68
C LEU A 504 26.58 -20.47 -9.50
N ASP A 505 27.36 -21.26 -8.75
CA ASP A 505 27.04 -22.65 -8.37
C ASP A 505 25.65 -22.83 -7.72
N THR A 506 25.09 -21.75 -7.18
CA THR A 506 23.79 -21.70 -6.50
C THR A 506 22.63 -21.27 -7.39
N VAL A 507 22.90 -20.98 -8.66
CA VAL A 507 21.94 -20.60 -9.70
C VAL A 507 21.96 -21.68 -10.78
N SER A 508 20.80 -22.22 -11.14
CA SER A 508 20.71 -23.22 -12.19
C SER A 508 20.87 -22.61 -13.58
N GLY A 509 21.42 -23.38 -14.51
CA GLY A 509 21.68 -22.94 -15.87
C GLY A 509 23.18 -22.68 -16.06
N GLY A 510 23.53 -22.04 -17.17
CA GLY A 510 24.87 -21.53 -17.40
C GLY A 510 24.75 -20.21 -18.14
N ALA A 511 25.75 -19.32 -17.98
CA ALA A 511 25.77 -18.06 -18.69
C ALA A 511 26.18 -18.28 -20.17
N GLU A 512 25.29 -17.89 -21.08
CA GLU A 512 25.47 -17.93 -22.52
C GLU A 512 25.34 -16.52 -23.12
N ALA A 513 25.90 -16.34 -24.31
CA ALA A 513 25.93 -15.03 -24.93
C ALA A 513 24.54 -14.69 -25.47
N GLY A 514 23.88 -13.71 -24.83
CA GLY A 514 22.55 -13.25 -25.24
C GLY A 514 21.40 -13.72 -24.34
N ASP A 515 21.67 -14.42 -23.23
CA ASP A 515 20.62 -14.85 -22.27
C ASP A 515 19.78 -13.68 -21.75
N LEU A 516 20.44 -12.54 -21.52
CA LEU A 516 19.86 -11.34 -20.92
C LEU A 516 19.24 -11.62 -19.55
N PHE A 517 19.92 -12.37 -18.69
CA PHE A 517 19.48 -12.63 -17.33
C PHE A 517 19.24 -11.31 -16.57
N GLY A 518 18.01 -11.13 -16.07
CA GLY A 518 17.59 -9.87 -15.46
C GLY A 518 16.98 -8.87 -16.42
N LYS A 519 16.69 -9.26 -17.67
CA LYS A 519 15.97 -8.41 -18.65
C LYS A 519 14.62 -7.93 -18.11
N SER A 520 13.97 -8.75 -17.29
CA SER A 520 12.75 -8.41 -16.58
C SER A 520 12.84 -8.90 -15.13
N LEU A 521 12.23 -8.16 -14.22
CA LEU A 521 12.26 -8.45 -12.79
C LEU A 521 10.85 -8.27 -12.19
N ALA A 522 10.50 -9.13 -11.24
CA ALA A 522 9.33 -8.91 -10.38
C ALA A 522 9.64 -9.35 -8.95
N ILE A 523 9.19 -8.58 -7.96
CA ILE A 523 9.42 -8.89 -6.55
C ILE A 523 8.15 -8.77 -5.73
N VAL A 524 7.94 -9.68 -4.79
CA VAL A 524 6.74 -9.70 -3.93
C VAL A 524 7.10 -10.11 -2.50
N SER A 525 6.44 -9.49 -1.52
CA SER A 525 6.62 -9.84 -0.11
C SER A 525 6.12 -11.26 0.20
N TYR A 526 6.94 -12.00 0.94
CA TYR A 526 6.71 -13.38 1.33
C TYR A 526 6.65 -13.51 2.85
N ARG A 527 5.57 -14.12 3.35
CA ARG A 527 5.44 -14.51 4.75
C ARG A 527 5.56 -16.02 4.89
N PRO A 528 6.70 -16.54 5.39
CA PRO A 528 6.84 -17.98 5.62
C PRO A 528 5.91 -18.45 6.75
N SER A 529 5.57 -19.74 6.71
CA SER A 529 4.80 -20.37 7.77
C SER A 529 5.47 -20.20 9.14
N GLY A 530 4.67 -19.83 10.14
CA GLY A 530 5.14 -19.56 11.51
C GLY A 530 5.74 -18.17 11.74
N ALA A 531 6.02 -17.37 10.70
CA ALA A 531 6.47 -16.00 10.87
C ALA A 531 5.33 -15.05 11.25
N ALA A 532 5.63 -14.00 12.01
CA ALA A 532 4.66 -13.00 12.44
C ALA A 532 4.29 -12.02 11.31
N ALA A 533 5.21 -11.75 10.37
CA ALA A 533 5.05 -10.79 9.29
C ALA A 533 5.77 -11.25 8.01
N ALA A 534 5.45 -10.62 6.88
CA ALA A 534 6.10 -10.84 5.59
C ALA A 534 7.42 -10.06 5.53
N THR A 535 8.50 -10.62 6.07
CA THR A 535 9.84 -9.98 6.10
C THR A 535 10.76 -10.47 4.97
N ASP A 536 10.35 -11.51 4.26
CA ASP A 536 11.08 -12.08 3.14
C ASP A 536 10.48 -11.55 1.82
N SER A 537 11.14 -11.85 0.71
CA SER A 537 10.63 -11.61 -0.65
C SER A 537 10.78 -12.86 -1.51
N ILE A 538 9.94 -12.99 -2.53
CA ILE A 538 10.26 -13.81 -3.72
C ILE A 538 10.58 -12.87 -4.86
N LEU A 539 11.76 -13.06 -5.46
CA LEU A 539 12.23 -12.38 -6.66
C LEU A 539 12.10 -13.34 -7.84
N ALA A 540 11.51 -12.89 -8.94
CA ALA A 540 11.50 -13.55 -10.23
C ALA A 540 12.40 -12.78 -11.20
N VAL A 541 13.21 -13.51 -11.97
CA VAL A 541 14.21 -12.98 -12.90
C VAL A 541 14.01 -13.64 -14.25
N GLY A 542 13.72 -12.85 -15.28
CA GLY A 542 13.57 -13.34 -16.65
C GLY A 542 14.90 -13.36 -17.40
N SER A 543 15.09 -14.41 -18.20
CA SER A 543 16.22 -14.60 -19.12
C SER A 543 15.65 -14.96 -20.50
N PRO A 544 15.05 -14.00 -21.23
CA PRO A 544 14.31 -14.32 -22.46
C PRO A 544 15.18 -14.81 -23.61
N GLY A 545 16.49 -14.58 -23.58
CA GLY A 545 17.42 -15.10 -24.59
C GLY A 545 17.98 -16.47 -24.26
N GLU A 546 17.58 -17.10 -23.15
CA GLU A 546 18.07 -18.43 -22.77
C GLU A 546 17.74 -19.46 -23.87
N ASP A 547 18.75 -20.23 -24.27
CA ASP A 547 18.61 -21.41 -25.10
C ASP A 547 18.18 -22.63 -24.26
N LEU A 548 17.12 -23.33 -24.68
CA LEU A 548 16.68 -24.56 -24.01
C LEU A 548 16.97 -25.80 -24.87
N ASP A 549 17.51 -26.85 -24.25
CA ASP A 549 17.61 -28.17 -24.88
C ASP A 549 16.27 -28.93 -24.72
N ILE A 550 15.51 -28.99 -25.81
CA ILE A 550 14.22 -29.66 -25.87
C ILE A 550 14.39 -30.97 -26.61
N SER A 551 14.37 -32.08 -25.86
CA SER A 551 14.50 -33.44 -26.39
C SER A 551 15.78 -33.67 -27.23
N GLY A 552 16.90 -33.05 -26.87
CA GLY A 552 18.19 -33.17 -27.56
C GLY A 552 18.39 -32.16 -28.70
N THR A 553 17.53 -31.14 -28.79
CA THR A 553 17.61 -30.05 -29.76
C THR A 553 17.67 -28.72 -29.02
N SER A 554 18.79 -28.00 -29.17
CA SER A 554 18.91 -26.62 -28.72
C SER A 554 17.93 -25.74 -29.50
N SER A 555 17.01 -25.13 -28.77
CA SER A 555 16.01 -24.19 -29.26
C SER A 555 16.42 -22.80 -28.80
N VAL A 556 16.86 -22.00 -29.77
CA VAL A 556 17.48 -20.70 -29.50
C VAL A 556 16.48 -19.67 -29.01
N ASP A 557 16.88 -18.81 -28.06
CA ASP A 557 16.08 -17.69 -27.56
C ASP A 557 14.65 -18.13 -27.12
N THR A 558 14.53 -19.31 -26.51
CA THR A 558 13.24 -19.80 -26.01
C THR A 558 12.85 -19.04 -24.75
N GLY A 559 13.84 -18.82 -23.88
CA GLY A 559 13.72 -18.04 -22.66
C GLY A 559 13.33 -18.85 -21.42
N ASN A 560 13.71 -18.32 -20.25
CA ASN A 560 13.33 -18.89 -18.96
C ASN A 560 13.01 -17.80 -17.91
N VAL A 561 12.53 -18.26 -16.75
CA VAL A 561 12.42 -17.45 -15.52
C VAL A 561 12.96 -18.24 -14.35
N LEU A 562 13.85 -17.64 -13.57
CA LEU A 562 14.30 -18.19 -12.28
C LEU A 562 13.69 -17.43 -11.12
N THR A 563 13.37 -18.14 -10.02
CA THR A 563 12.82 -17.51 -8.81
C THR A 563 13.68 -17.77 -7.58
N PHE A 564 13.75 -16.79 -6.70
CA PHE A 564 14.60 -16.80 -5.52
C PHE A 564 13.81 -16.31 -4.31
N ARG A 565 13.89 -17.03 -3.19
CA ARG A 565 13.49 -16.48 -1.90
C ARG A 565 14.64 -15.67 -1.33
N VAL A 566 14.39 -14.40 -1.02
CA VAL A 566 15.31 -13.51 -0.32
C VAL A 566 14.84 -13.35 1.12
N THR A 567 15.68 -13.74 2.08
CA THR A 567 15.33 -13.70 3.50
C THR A 567 15.60 -12.34 4.11
N ALA A 568 14.92 -12.01 5.21
CA ALA A 568 15.20 -10.79 6.00
C ALA A 568 16.67 -10.66 6.47
N ALA A 569 17.41 -11.77 6.53
CA ALA A 569 18.83 -11.78 6.88
C ALA A 569 19.76 -11.42 5.72
N GLY A 570 19.22 -11.17 4.52
CA GLY A 570 19.98 -10.82 3.34
C GLY A 570 20.61 -12.02 2.61
N THR A 571 20.04 -13.22 2.77
CA THR A 571 20.47 -14.43 2.05
C THR A 571 19.42 -14.88 1.06
N TYR A 572 19.83 -15.62 0.02
CA TYR A 572 18.90 -16.16 -0.97
C TYR A 572 18.91 -17.69 -1.06
N THR A 573 17.86 -18.24 -1.65
CA THR A 573 17.77 -19.63 -2.09
C THR A 573 16.95 -19.66 -3.36
N GLN A 574 17.47 -20.28 -4.43
CA GLN A 574 16.68 -20.51 -5.63
C GLN A 574 15.52 -21.47 -5.31
N LEU A 575 14.34 -21.16 -5.85
CA LEU A 575 13.12 -21.94 -5.67
C LEU A 575 12.86 -22.82 -6.90
N ASN A 576 12.56 -22.20 -8.04
CA ASN A 576 12.13 -22.87 -9.25
C ASN A 576 12.72 -22.19 -10.49
N GLY A 577 12.85 -22.97 -11.58
CA GLY A 577 12.95 -22.46 -12.95
C GLY A 577 11.64 -22.71 -13.69
N TYR A 578 11.24 -21.78 -14.56
CA TYR A 578 10.05 -21.86 -15.39
C TYR A 578 10.44 -21.65 -16.86
N SER A 579 9.80 -22.40 -17.73
CA SER A 579 9.80 -22.25 -19.19
C SER A 579 8.40 -22.63 -19.68
N SER A 580 8.07 -22.35 -20.92
CA SER A 580 6.91 -22.95 -21.60
C SER A 580 7.04 -24.47 -21.66
N GLY A 581 5.91 -25.16 -21.84
CA GLY A 581 5.85 -26.62 -21.84
C GLY A 581 6.72 -27.31 -22.87
N THR A 582 7.05 -28.56 -22.57
CA THR A 582 7.69 -29.51 -23.49
C THR A 582 6.81 -30.75 -23.65
N ALA A 583 7.17 -31.65 -24.57
CA ALA A 583 6.42 -32.91 -24.73
C ALA A 583 6.50 -33.85 -23.51
N ASP A 584 7.38 -33.56 -22.55
CA ASP A 584 7.73 -34.43 -21.43
C ASP A 584 7.35 -33.85 -20.04
N ASP A 585 6.64 -32.71 -19.99
CA ASP A 585 6.20 -32.07 -18.74
C ASP A 585 4.70 -31.74 -18.70
N ASP A 586 4.24 -31.24 -17.55
CA ASP A 586 2.85 -30.83 -17.31
C ASP A 586 2.65 -29.30 -17.44
N VAL A 587 3.63 -28.57 -17.98
CA VAL A 587 3.56 -27.12 -18.18
C VAL A 587 2.81 -26.83 -19.48
N SER A 588 1.93 -25.83 -19.48
CA SER A 588 1.18 -25.46 -20.68
C SER A 588 2.06 -24.72 -21.72
N GLY A 589 1.62 -24.69 -22.98
CA GLY A 589 2.36 -24.08 -24.11
C GLY A 589 3.36 -25.03 -24.76
N THR A 590 4.01 -24.57 -25.82
CA THR A 590 5.09 -25.31 -26.50
C THR A 590 6.30 -24.41 -26.65
N SER A 591 7.42 -24.83 -26.07
CA SER A 591 8.68 -24.11 -26.20
C SER A 591 9.25 -24.19 -27.62
N GLU A 592 9.44 -23.02 -28.23
CA GLU A 592 9.86 -22.82 -29.61
C GLU A 592 10.93 -21.73 -29.72
N SER A 593 11.74 -21.80 -30.77
CA SER A 593 12.81 -20.82 -30.95
C SER A 593 12.26 -19.41 -31.17
N GLY A 594 12.71 -18.47 -30.33
CA GLY A 594 12.32 -17.07 -30.39
C GLY A 594 11.00 -16.75 -29.70
N ASP A 595 10.51 -17.60 -28.80
CA ASP A 595 9.35 -17.32 -27.94
C ASP A 595 9.59 -16.21 -26.92
N LEU A 596 10.85 -16.09 -26.47
CA LEU A 596 11.30 -15.07 -25.53
C LEU A 596 10.54 -15.11 -24.20
N PHE A 597 10.28 -16.32 -23.68
CA PHE A 597 9.64 -16.55 -22.40
C PHE A 597 10.38 -15.80 -21.29
N GLY A 598 9.67 -15.01 -20.49
CA GLY A 598 10.30 -14.18 -19.46
C GLY A 598 10.65 -12.77 -19.93
N SER A 599 10.21 -12.36 -21.13
CA SER A 599 10.41 -10.99 -21.63
C SER A 599 9.80 -9.93 -20.71
N THR A 600 8.69 -10.24 -20.07
CA THR A 600 8.07 -9.40 -19.03
C THR A 600 7.57 -10.26 -17.88
N LEU A 601 7.56 -9.69 -16.67
CA LEU A 601 7.13 -10.36 -15.46
C LEU A 601 6.23 -9.45 -14.64
N ALA A 602 5.19 -10.04 -14.05
CA ALA A 602 4.41 -9.43 -12.98
C ALA A 602 4.17 -10.45 -11.87
N ALA A 603 4.34 -10.03 -10.61
CA ALA A 603 4.11 -10.88 -9.45
C ALA A 603 3.23 -10.19 -8.42
N VAL A 604 2.41 -10.97 -7.71
CA VAL A 604 1.53 -10.42 -6.66
C VAL A 604 1.30 -11.39 -5.52
N ASN A 605 1.11 -10.83 -4.32
CA ASN A 605 0.57 -11.51 -3.16
C ASN A 605 -0.86 -11.00 -2.94
N THR A 606 -1.84 -11.84 -3.26
CA THR A 606 -3.26 -11.48 -3.18
C THR A 606 -3.79 -11.45 -1.75
N ALA A 607 -2.99 -11.89 -0.77
CA ALA A 607 -3.30 -11.86 0.65
C ALA A 607 -2.07 -11.45 1.49
N PRO A 608 -1.60 -10.19 1.39
CA PRO A 608 -0.32 -9.75 1.98
C PRO A 608 -0.26 -9.86 3.50
N ARG A 609 -1.41 -9.92 4.20
CA ARG A 609 -1.48 -10.13 5.66
C ARG A 609 -1.54 -11.60 6.06
N ALA A 610 -1.80 -12.51 5.12
CA ALA A 610 -1.85 -13.94 5.37
C ALA A 610 -0.45 -14.58 5.29
N VAL A 611 -0.33 -15.81 5.80
CA VAL A 611 0.82 -16.66 5.48
C VAL A 611 0.77 -16.95 3.98
N SER A 612 1.88 -16.71 3.29
CA SER A 612 1.97 -16.92 1.86
C SER A 612 1.82 -18.39 1.48
N SER A 613 1.19 -18.64 0.34
CA SER A 613 0.87 -19.97 -0.17
C SER A 613 0.82 -19.95 -1.70
N ALA A 614 0.80 -21.14 -2.32
CA ALA A 614 0.65 -21.27 -3.77
C ALA A 614 -0.65 -20.65 -4.33
N ALA A 615 -1.69 -20.54 -3.48
CA ALA A 615 -2.94 -19.89 -3.86
C ALA A 615 -2.83 -18.36 -3.88
N THR A 616 -1.92 -17.78 -3.10
CA THR A 616 -1.84 -16.33 -2.85
C THR A 616 -0.71 -15.65 -3.60
N LEU A 617 0.36 -16.38 -3.92
CA LEU A 617 1.49 -15.85 -4.69
C LEU A 617 1.38 -16.25 -6.16
N LYS A 618 1.20 -15.25 -7.03
CA LYS A 618 1.04 -15.44 -8.47
C LYS A 618 2.19 -14.79 -9.23
N LEU A 619 2.53 -15.40 -10.35
CA LEU A 619 3.45 -14.89 -11.36
C LEU A 619 2.72 -14.90 -12.71
N ALA A 620 2.95 -13.90 -13.54
CA ALA A 620 2.56 -13.87 -14.93
C ALA A 620 3.83 -13.62 -15.73
N VAL A 621 3.99 -14.39 -16.79
CA VAL A 621 5.16 -14.39 -17.65
C VAL A 621 4.72 -14.09 -19.07
N GLY A 622 5.35 -13.07 -19.67
CA GLY A 622 5.12 -12.72 -21.07
C GLY A 622 5.93 -13.60 -22.01
N VAL A 623 5.29 -14.02 -23.10
CA VAL A 623 5.88 -14.81 -24.18
C VAL A 623 5.58 -14.13 -25.52
N PRO A 624 6.12 -12.92 -25.76
CA PRO A 624 5.71 -12.09 -26.90
C PRO A 624 6.11 -12.65 -28.27
N GLY A 625 7.10 -13.56 -28.30
CA GLY A 625 7.57 -14.21 -29.51
C GLY A 625 6.67 -15.33 -30.03
N GLU A 626 5.83 -15.88 -29.15
CA GLU A 626 4.98 -17.05 -29.38
C GLU A 626 4.16 -16.97 -30.68
N ALA A 627 4.12 -18.09 -31.41
CA ALA A 627 3.35 -18.25 -32.62
C ALA A 627 2.06 -19.05 -32.39
N ILE A 628 0.90 -18.39 -32.40
CA ILE A 628 -0.38 -19.09 -32.28
C ILE A 628 -0.80 -19.69 -33.64
N GLY A 629 -0.59 -21.00 -33.77
CA GLY A 629 -0.87 -21.78 -34.97
C GLY A 629 0.08 -21.44 -36.13
N THR A 630 -0.34 -20.56 -37.03
CA THR A 630 0.54 -20.04 -38.12
C THR A 630 0.77 -18.54 -38.03
N THR A 631 0.25 -17.93 -36.96
CA THR A 631 0.29 -16.49 -36.76
C THR A 631 1.54 -16.13 -35.97
N ALA A 632 2.58 -15.73 -36.68
CA ALA A 632 3.86 -15.40 -36.07
C ALA A 632 3.75 -14.23 -35.07
N LYS A 633 4.40 -14.37 -33.91
CA LYS A 633 4.49 -13.33 -32.87
C LYS A 633 3.13 -12.77 -32.46
N ALA A 634 2.13 -13.66 -32.38
CA ALA A 634 0.85 -13.30 -31.78
C ALA A 634 1.04 -13.04 -30.27
N GLY A 635 1.94 -13.81 -29.65
CA GLY A 635 2.30 -13.72 -28.25
C GLY A 635 1.33 -14.49 -27.34
N ALA A 636 1.78 -14.76 -26.13
CA ALA A 636 0.99 -15.39 -25.08
C ALA A 636 1.39 -14.87 -23.68
N VAL A 637 0.59 -15.23 -22.69
CA VAL A 637 0.89 -15.05 -21.26
C VAL A 637 0.70 -16.37 -20.55
N GLN A 638 1.67 -16.75 -19.72
CA GLN A 638 1.52 -17.91 -18.85
C GLN A 638 1.54 -17.46 -17.39
N THR A 639 0.55 -17.91 -16.62
CA THR A 639 0.48 -17.63 -15.18
C THR A 639 0.87 -18.84 -14.36
N PHE A 640 1.58 -18.60 -13.27
CA PHE A 640 2.08 -19.62 -12.36
C PHE A 640 1.78 -19.26 -10.90
N SER A 641 1.87 -20.26 -10.04
CA SER A 641 2.13 -20.04 -8.63
C SER A 641 3.63 -19.86 -8.41
N LEU A 642 4.03 -18.89 -7.59
CA LEU A 642 5.44 -18.71 -7.19
C LEU A 642 5.93 -19.76 -6.17
N LEU A 643 5.01 -20.57 -5.64
CA LEU A 643 5.31 -21.65 -4.70
C LEU A 643 4.76 -22.97 -5.20
N GLY A 644 5.50 -24.05 -4.95
CA GLY A 644 5.18 -25.38 -5.46
C GLY A 644 5.89 -25.67 -6.78
N THR A 645 5.58 -26.79 -7.40
CA THR A 645 6.19 -27.23 -8.67
C THR A 645 5.62 -26.44 -9.85
N PRO A 646 6.45 -25.95 -10.79
CA PRO A 646 5.98 -25.45 -12.09
C PRO A 646 5.03 -26.45 -12.78
N GLY A 647 4.03 -25.96 -13.52
CA GLY A 647 2.96 -26.78 -14.14
C GLY A 647 1.83 -27.19 -13.18
N ALA A 648 2.05 -27.13 -11.86
CA ALA A 648 0.98 -27.38 -10.89
C ALA A 648 0.08 -26.14 -10.74
N GLY A 649 -0.93 -26.04 -11.58
CA GLY A 649 -1.94 -24.97 -11.52
C GLY A 649 -1.52 -23.69 -12.24
N ASP A 650 -0.70 -23.84 -13.27
CA ASP A 650 -0.44 -22.80 -14.26
C ASP A 650 -1.63 -22.65 -15.23
N ARG A 651 -1.63 -21.56 -15.99
CA ARG A 651 -2.65 -21.30 -17.00
C ARG A 651 -2.05 -20.54 -18.17
N TRP A 652 -2.26 -21.07 -19.37
CA TRP A 652 -1.92 -20.42 -20.62
C TRP A 652 -3.03 -19.45 -21.02
N LEU A 653 -2.66 -18.29 -21.56
CA LEU A 653 -3.58 -17.26 -22.01
C LEU A 653 -3.12 -16.76 -23.39
N GLU A 654 -3.99 -16.91 -24.38
CA GLU A 654 -3.82 -16.39 -25.73
C GLU A 654 -5.11 -15.74 -26.24
N MET A 655 -5.05 -15.02 -27.36
CA MET A 655 -6.26 -14.40 -27.87
C MET A 655 -7.25 -15.46 -28.40
N GLY A 656 -8.47 -15.48 -27.87
CA GLY A 656 -9.56 -16.28 -28.38
C GLY A 656 -9.59 -17.74 -27.91
N ASP A 657 -8.76 -18.13 -26.95
CA ASP A 657 -8.76 -19.46 -26.31
C ASP A 657 -9.98 -19.74 -25.43
N GLY A 658 -10.71 -18.68 -25.06
CA GLY A 658 -11.86 -18.76 -24.16
C GLY A 658 -11.54 -18.48 -22.69
N ASP A 659 -10.30 -18.14 -22.35
CA ASP A 659 -9.85 -17.89 -20.98
C ASP A 659 -9.92 -16.42 -20.55
N GLY A 660 -10.35 -15.55 -21.46
CA GLY A 660 -10.80 -14.20 -21.15
C GLY A 660 -10.32 -13.15 -22.13
N ILE A 661 -9.25 -13.40 -22.89
CA ILE A 661 -8.74 -12.47 -23.89
C ILE A 661 -9.56 -12.66 -25.18
N PRO A 662 -10.43 -11.71 -25.57
CA PRO A 662 -11.30 -11.87 -26.72
C PRO A 662 -10.55 -11.64 -28.03
N GLY A 663 -11.12 -12.12 -29.14
CA GLY A 663 -10.64 -11.84 -30.49
C GLY A 663 -9.94 -13.04 -31.14
N THR A 664 -9.19 -12.77 -32.20
CA THR A 664 -8.43 -13.77 -32.96
C THR A 664 -6.97 -13.37 -33.01
N PRO A 665 -6.01 -14.30 -32.82
CA PRO A 665 -4.59 -13.99 -32.87
C PRO A 665 -4.22 -13.25 -34.16
N GLY A 666 -3.43 -12.19 -34.05
CA GLY A 666 -2.91 -11.41 -35.17
C GLY A 666 -1.39 -11.37 -35.17
N ALA A 667 -0.80 -11.28 -36.37
CA ALA A 667 0.66 -11.31 -36.51
C ALA A 667 1.30 -10.06 -35.87
N ASN A 668 2.41 -10.27 -35.15
CA ASN A 668 3.16 -9.24 -34.43
C ASN A 668 2.38 -8.46 -33.35
N GLN A 669 1.29 -9.03 -32.82
CA GLN A 669 0.57 -8.43 -31.69
C GLN A 669 1.38 -8.49 -30.39
N GLN A 670 2.27 -9.48 -30.25
CA GLN A 670 3.18 -9.64 -29.12
C GLN A 670 2.48 -9.54 -27.77
N LEU A 671 1.35 -10.25 -27.62
CA LEU A 671 0.69 -10.46 -26.34
C LEU A 671 1.72 -10.92 -25.30
N GLY A 672 1.65 -10.36 -24.09
CA GLY A 672 2.68 -10.57 -23.06
C GLY A 672 3.81 -9.54 -23.06
N SER A 673 3.76 -8.51 -23.90
CA SER A 673 4.70 -7.37 -23.84
C SER A 673 4.43 -6.39 -22.69
N SER A 674 3.28 -6.50 -22.01
CA SER A 674 2.92 -5.62 -20.90
C SER A 674 2.05 -6.37 -19.90
N LEU A 675 2.52 -6.46 -18.66
CA LEU A 675 1.86 -7.20 -17.58
C LEU A 675 1.88 -6.39 -16.29
N TRP A 676 0.75 -6.38 -15.58
CA TRP A 676 0.67 -5.81 -14.25
C TRP A 676 -0.39 -6.53 -13.41
N TYR A 677 -0.05 -6.90 -12.17
CA TYR A 677 -1.03 -7.48 -11.25
C TYR A 677 -1.52 -6.45 -10.24
N THR A 678 -2.80 -6.55 -9.91
CA THR A 678 -3.36 -6.06 -8.66
C THR A 678 -3.74 -7.23 -7.77
N GLY A 679 -4.24 -6.92 -6.56
CA GLY A 679 -4.82 -7.92 -5.67
C GLY A 679 -6.03 -8.66 -6.23
N THR A 680 -6.61 -8.19 -7.34
CA THR A 680 -7.92 -8.64 -7.85
C THR A 680 -7.90 -8.95 -9.35
N ASN A 681 -6.96 -8.40 -10.12
CA ASN A 681 -6.89 -8.58 -11.57
C ASN A 681 -5.44 -8.76 -12.07
N LEU A 682 -5.31 -9.39 -13.24
CA LEU A 682 -4.14 -9.28 -14.11
C LEU A 682 -4.48 -8.33 -15.25
N TYR A 683 -3.68 -7.31 -15.45
CA TYR A 683 -3.74 -6.40 -16.58
C TYR A 683 -2.76 -6.87 -17.65
N VAL A 684 -3.25 -6.99 -18.88
CA VAL A 684 -2.48 -7.49 -20.03
C VAL A 684 -2.62 -6.51 -21.19
N GLY A 685 -1.52 -5.85 -21.53
CA GLY A 685 -1.46 -4.89 -22.60
C GLY A 685 -1.06 -5.51 -23.93
N LEU A 686 -1.71 -5.07 -25.00
CA LEU A 686 -1.36 -5.39 -26.38
C LEU A 686 -1.14 -4.06 -27.11
N PRO A 687 0.06 -3.46 -27.03
CA PRO A 687 0.34 -2.18 -27.65
C PRO A 687 0.38 -2.25 -29.18
N TYR A 688 0.53 -3.44 -29.78
CA TYR A 688 0.65 -3.65 -31.23
C TYR A 688 -0.63 -4.17 -31.91
N GLY A 689 -1.76 -4.17 -31.20
CA GLY A 689 -3.05 -4.66 -31.70
C GLY A 689 -3.97 -5.12 -30.57
N PRO A 690 -5.17 -5.66 -30.82
CA PRO A 690 -5.82 -5.76 -32.12
C PRO A 690 -6.37 -4.42 -32.63
N SER A 691 -6.46 -3.39 -31.79
CA SER A 691 -6.84 -2.04 -32.22
C SER A 691 -5.66 -1.34 -32.92
N ALA A 692 -5.94 -0.36 -33.78
CA ALA A 692 -4.89 0.42 -34.44
C ALA A 692 -4.07 1.30 -33.48
N TYR A 693 -4.50 1.42 -32.22
CA TYR A 693 -3.84 2.24 -31.20
C TYR A 693 -3.23 1.40 -30.06
N GLY A 694 -3.56 0.10 -29.99
CA GLY A 694 -3.32 -0.76 -28.82
C GLY A 694 -4.55 -0.96 -27.94
N THR A 695 -4.48 -1.91 -27.02
CA THR A 695 -5.58 -2.29 -26.10
C THR A 695 -5.02 -2.77 -24.75
N LEU A 696 -5.74 -2.54 -23.65
CA LEU A 696 -5.45 -3.13 -22.34
C LEU A 696 -6.63 -3.95 -21.85
N TYR A 697 -6.38 -5.19 -21.44
CA TYR A 697 -7.37 -6.07 -20.83
C TYR A 697 -7.15 -6.16 -19.32
N SER A 698 -8.24 -6.10 -18.54
CA SER A 698 -8.23 -6.42 -17.11
C SER A 698 -8.96 -7.74 -16.90
N LEU A 699 -8.19 -8.77 -16.53
CA LEU A 699 -8.65 -10.13 -16.31
C LEU A 699 -8.83 -10.35 -14.80
N PRO A 700 -10.04 -10.70 -14.33
CA PRO A 700 -10.23 -11.12 -12.94
C PRO A 700 -9.32 -12.28 -12.57
N LEU A 701 -8.89 -12.37 -11.30
CA LEU A 701 -8.00 -13.46 -10.86
C LEU A 701 -8.54 -14.88 -11.16
N SER A 702 -9.86 -15.06 -11.25
CA SER A 702 -10.47 -16.33 -11.63
C SER A 702 -10.15 -16.75 -13.06
N ASN A 703 -9.93 -15.80 -13.97
CA ASN A 703 -9.58 -16.06 -15.37
C ASN A 703 -8.12 -16.47 -15.52
N VAL A 704 -7.27 -16.22 -14.53
CA VAL A 704 -5.82 -16.47 -14.60
C VAL A 704 -5.33 -17.46 -13.55
N THR A 705 -6.27 -18.12 -12.87
CA THR A 705 -6.00 -19.19 -11.90
C THR A 705 -6.52 -20.50 -12.48
N ALA A 706 -5.69 -21.54 -12.48
CA ALA A 706 -6.09 -22.87 -12.93
C ALA A 706 -7.38 -23.36 -12.23
N GLY A 707 -8.33 -23.86 -13.02
CA GLY A 707 -9.64 -24.31 -12.53
C GLY A 707 -10.60 -23.19 -12.11
N GLY A 708 -10.19 -21.92 -12.23
CA GLY A 708 -11.06 -20.77 -12.02
C GLY A 708 -12.10 -20.62 -13.12
N ALA A 709 -13.24 -20.00 -12.78
CA ALA A 709 -14.27 -19.71 -13.77
C ALA A 709 -13.89 -18.50 -14.62
N VAL A 710 -14.10 -18.61 -15.93
CA VAL A 710 -13.95 -17.48 -16.86
C VAL A 710 -15.06 -16.47 -16.60
N ALA A 711 -14.68 -15.30 -16.13
CA ALA A 711 -15.52 -14.15 -15.88
C ALA A 711 -15.35 -13.09 -16.99
N PRO A 712 -16.30 -12.13 -17.12
CA PRO A 712 -16.16 -11.02 -18.06
C PRO A 712 -14.90 -10.20 -17.79
N VAL A 713 -14.20 -9.81 -18.86
CA VAL A 713 -13.02 -8.95 -18.81
C VAL A 713 -13.39 -7.50 -19.09
N THR A 714 -12.70 -6.56 -18.45
CA THR A 714 -12.80 -5.14 -18.80
C THR A 714 -11.80 -4.84 -19.92
N VAL A 715 -12.25 -4.12 -20.94
CA VAL A 715 -11.41 -3.73 -22.09
C VAL A 715 -11.27 -2.21 -22.10
N TYR A 716 -10.03 -1.73 -21.97
CA TYR A 716 -9.69 -0.34 -22.18
C TYR A 716 -9.14 -0.19 -23.60
N GLN A 717 -9.78 0.66 -24.39
CA GLN A 717 -9.41 0.86 -25.79
C GLN A 717 -9.65 2.33 -26.20
N PRO A 718 -8.67 2.99 -26.83
CA PRO A 718 -8.86 4.29 -27.46
C PRO A 718 -10.07 4.30 -28.42
N GLY A 719 -10.92 5.32 -28.32
CA GLY A 719 -12.19 5.44 -29.04
C GLY A 719 -13.39 4.77 -28.36
N ALA A 720 -13.22 4.17 -27.19
CA ALA A 720 -14.29 3.60 -26.36
C ALA A 720 -14.17 4.08 -24.89
N GLY A 721 -15.26 3.96 -24.11
CA GLY A 721 -15.22 4.27 -22.68
C GLY A 721 -14.89 5.73 -22.34
N GLY A 722 -15.01 6.65 -23.31
CA GLY A 722 -14.61 8.05 -23.17
C GLY A 722 -13.13 8.32 -23.45
N LEU A 723 -12.32 7.30 -23.78
CA LEU A 723 -10.93 7.49 -24.22
C LEU A 723 -10.91 8.03 -25.66
N ALA A 724 -10.06 9.02 -25.92
CA ALA A 724 -9.87 9.57 -27.25
C ALA A 724 -9.44 8.48 -28.25
N ALA A 725 -9.86 8.59 -29.51
CA ALA A 725 -9.49 7.66 -30.57
C ALA A 725 -8.15 8.04 -31.20
N THR A 726 -7.10 8.07 -30.38
CA THR A 726 -5.74 8.50 -30.71
C THR A 726 -4.74 7.62 -29.96
N GLY A 727 -3.52 7.51 -30.48
CA GLY A 727 -2.44 6.72 -29.88
C GLY A 727 -1.64 5.92 -30.90
N ASP A 728 -0.66 5.14 -30.42
CA ASP A 728 0.09 4.18 -31.26
C ASP A 728 0.51 2.92 -30.47
N ARG A 729 0.76 3.05 -29.16
CA ARG A 729 1.24 1.99 -28.26
C ARG A 729 0.44 1.97 -26.95
N PHE A 730 -0.86 2.20 -27.01
CA PHE A 730 -1.73 2.18 -25.83
C PHE A 730 -1.70 0.82 -25.13
N GLY A 731 -1.42 0.84 -23.82
CA GLY A 731 -1.26 -0.37 -23.03
C GLY A 731 0.17 -0.92 -23.04
N GLN A 732 1.17 -0.12 -23.46
CA GLN A 732 2.58 -0.50 -23.32
C GLN A 732 2.96 -0.73 -21.85
N SER A 733 2.39 0.05 -20.93
CA SER A 733 2.53 -0.12 -19.48
C SER A 733 1.23 0.27 -18.76
N ALA A 734 0.98 -0.32 -17.59
CA ALA A 734 -0.20 -0.03 -16.77
C ALA A 734 0.10 -0.13 -15.26
N ARG A 735 -0.57 0.69 -14.44
CA ARG A 735 -0.44 0.75 -12.97
C ARG A 735 -1.73 1.15 -12.27
#